data_AF-A0AA92UE27-F1
#
_entry.id   AF-A0AA92UE27-F1
#
_cell.length_a   1.000
_cell.length_b   1.000
_cell.length_c   1.000
_cell.angle_alpha   90.00
_cell.angle_beta   90.00
_cell.angle_gamma   90.00
#
_symmetry.space_group_name_H-M   'P 1'
#
loop_
_entity.id
_entity.type
_entity.pdbx_description
1 polymer ?
#
loop_
_entity_poly.entity_id
_entity_poly.type
_entity_poly.pdbx_seq_one_letter_code
_entity_poly.pdbx_strand_id
1 'polypeptide(L)'
;MKRLSILASMLAMACLPIMAQKTGSKVQEKPDPNFQIYLCFGQSNMEGNAAIEDIDRMGVNPRFQAMYAVDDEKAGWKKGQWHTAVPPQARPSTGLTPVDYFGRKMVDNLPDSIKVGTITVAVGGASIDLFDKRTYKAYLKKQPDWMKNFASQYNGNPYARLIELAKIAKKQGVIKGILLHQGETNNGDANWPNRVKTVYNDILKDLNLKAEDVPLLVGETVQKDMGGKCWAHIAIVDDIAKTIPTAHVISSKGCPQRGDGLHFIAESYRTMGKRYANMMLALQGIIPDSNYPRVDKDRRAYVKLHAPEAKKVIFDICGKQYEMKKDLDGDWYGVSDPLVVGFHYYFLNVDGVQVVDPASETYFGCCREAGGLEVPEGAEGNYYRPQQGVAHGQVRSVSYYAASQKQFRRAMVYTPAEYETNTTKRYPVLYLQHGMGEDETGWSKQGMMQHIMDNLIAEGKAEPMIVVMESGDVKKPFVARPGKNVDEERSHYGASFYDVIIKDLIPMVDKTFRTYTDREHRAMAGLSWGGYQTFNTVLPHMDKFSALGTFSGALFGVDVKTCFNGVFADAEKYNKNIHYMFMGCGSEENFGTEKMAQQLKELGIKLDVYVSPGTHHEWLTWRRCFKEFVPHLFKW
;
A
#
# COMPACT_ATOMS: atom_id res chain seq x y z
N MET A 1 35.85 23.49 63.88
CA MET A 1 36.54 24.59 63.15
C MET A 1 35.68 24.98 61.95
N LYS A 2 35.26 26.26 61.88
CA LYS A 2 34.56 27.00 60.80
C LYS A 2 33.41 26.26 60.07
N ARG A 3 32.17 26.16 60.58
CA ARG A 3 31.03 27.11 60.68
C ARG A 3 30.50 27.73 59.36
N LEU A 4 29.23 27.34 59.07
CA LEU A 4 28.08 28.13 58.54
C LEU A 4 28.18 28.71 57.11
N SER A 5 27.16 28.88 56.27
CA SER A 5 25.73 28.51 56.12
C SER A 5 25.14 29.45 55.04
N ILE A 6 23.89 29.22 54.59
CA ILE A 6 22.88 30.20 54.11
C ILE A 6 22.61 30.33 52.58
N LEU A 7 21.36 30.02 52.24
CA LEU A 7 20.56 30.50 51.10
C LEU A 7 20.28 32.02 51.19
N ALA A 8 20.20 32.73 50.07
CA ALA A 8 19.02 33.53 49.66
C ALA A 8 19.32 34.69 48.67
N SER A 9 18.59 34.67 47.54
CA SER A 9 17.89 35.75 46.80
C SER A 9 18.54 37.08 46.37
N MET A 10 18.31 37.37 45.07
CA MET A 10 18.01 38.65 44.38
C MET A 10 19.05 39.78 44.33
N LEU A 11 19.46 40.18 43.10
CA LEU A 11 18.99 41.42 42.45
C LEU A 11 19.48 41.52 40.98
N ALA A 12 18.68 42.22 40.18
CA ALA A 12 18.78 42.39 38.74
C ALA A 12 19.97 43.26 38.28
N MET A 13 20.45 43.02 37.06
CA MET A 13 21.07 44.07 36.23
C MET A 13 20.85 43.78 34.75
N ALA A 14 20.27 44.76 34.06
CA ALA A 14 19.94 44.75 32.65
C ALA A 14 21.21 44.75 31.77
N CYS A 15 21.23 43.92 30.73
CA CYS A 15 22.22 43.97 29.66
C CYS A 15 21.51 44.08 28.31
N LEU A 16 21.64 45.25 27.68
CA LEU A 16 21.39 45.47 26.25
C LEU A 16 22.34 44.57 25.43
N PRO A 17 21.87 43.85 24.39
CA PRO A 17 22.75 43.05 23.56
C PRO A 17 23.45 43.93 22.51
N ILE A 18 24.78 43.94 22.58
CA ILE A 18 25.68 44.39 21.52
C ILE A 18 25.48 43.48 20.31
N MET A 19 25.08 44.05 19.16
CA MET A 19 25.06 43.34 17.88
C MET A 19 26.49 43.00 17.46
N ALA A 20 26.88 41.73 17.59
CA ALA A 20 28.03 41.17 16.91
C ALA A 20 27.59 40.62 15.54
N GLN A 21 28.06 41.24 14.46
CA GLN A 21 27.94 40.72 13.10
C GLN A 21 28.63 39.34 13.01
N LYS A 22 27.82 38.26 12.91
CA LYS A 22 28.31 36.95 12.50
C LYS A 22 28.58 36.98 10.99
N THR A 23 29.86 37.08 10.62
CA THR A 23 30.33 36.66 9.30
C THR A 23 30.07 35.16 9.16
N GLY A 24 29.04 34.79 8.38
CA GLY A 24 28.68 33.41 8.12
C GLY A 24 29.76 32.70 7.31
N SER A 25 30.47 31.76 7.93
CA SER A 25 31.17 30.70 7.19
C SER A 25 30.11 29.85 6.50
N LYS A 26 30.05 29.87 5.15
CA LYS A 26 29.26 28.91 4.39
C LYS A 26 29.79 27.51 4.69
N VAL A 27 29.09 26.76 5.54
CA VAL A 27 29.28 25.32 5.65
C VAL A 27 28.98 24.75 4.27
N GLN A 28 29.97 24.09 3.66
CA GLN A 28 29.77 23.39 2.41
C GLN A 28 28.88 22.18 2.71
N GLU A 29 27.57 22.33 2.46
CA GLU A 29 26.60 21.25 2.64
C GLU A 29 27.04 20.03 1.83
N LYS A 30 27.13 18.87 2.50
CA LYS A 30 27.43 17.60 1.86
C LYS A 30 26.26 17.23 0.93
N PRO A 31 26.50 16.57 -0.22
CA PRO A 31 25.43 16.12 -1.10
C PRO A 31 24.44 15.23 -0.34
N ASP A 32 23.14 15.36 -0.63
CA ASP A 32 22.10 14.54 -0.01
C ASP A 32 22.25 13.08 -0.49
N PRO A 33 22.60 12.12 0.39
CA PRO A 33 22.74 10.72 -0.01
C PRO A 33 21.41 10.10 -0.47
N ASN A 34 20.28 10.70 -0.10
CA ASN A 34 18.94 10.26 -0.47
C ASN A 34 18.44 10.87 -1.79
N PHE A 35 19.26 11.68 -2.47
CA PHE A 35 18.94 12.17 -3.80
C PHE A 35 19.77 11.44 -4.85
N GLN A 36 19.18 10.41 -5.48
CA GLN A 36 19.82 9.61 -6.52
C GLN A 36 19.68 10.30 -7.88
N ILE A 37 20.79 10.50 -8.59
CA ILE A 37 20.85 11.28 -9.82
C ILE A 37 21.32 10.40 -10.98
N TYR A 38 20.66 10.53 -12.13
CA TYR A 38 20.92 9.75 -13.33
C TYR A 38 21.20 10.67 -14.51
N LEU A 39 22.29 10.39 -15.22
CA LEU A 39 22.67 11.14 -16.41
C LEU A 39 22.14 10.40 -17.63
N CYS A 40 21.34 11.07 -18.46
CA CYS A 40 20.68 10.48 -19.61
C CYS A 40 21.19 11.17 -20.88
N PHE A 41 21.72 10.41 -21.83
CA PHE A 41 22.19 10.95 -23.09
C PHE A 41 21.95 10.01 -24.26
N GLY A 42 22.04 10.53 -25.48
CA GLY A 42 21.88 9.70 -26.67
C GLY A 42 21.20 10.42 -27.81
N GLN A 43 20.52 9.63 -28.63
CA GLN A 43 19.99 10.07 -29.92
C GLN A 43 18.47 10.27 -29.87
N SER A 44 17.80 10.01 -30.98
CA SER A 44 16.39 10.32 -31.23
C SER A 44 15.40 9.64 -30.27
N ASN A 45 15.63 8.40 -29.87
CA ASN A 45 14.82 7.72 -28.87
C ASN A 45 15.05 8.29 -27.45
N MET A 46 16.29 8.65 -27.07
CA MET A 46 16.53 9.31 -25.77
C MET A 46 15.96 10.74 -25.75
N GLU A 47 15.99 11.43 -26.88
CA GLU A 47 15.45 12.78 -27.04
C GLU A 47 13.93 12.84 -26.87
N GLY A 48 13.25 11.76 -27.26
CA GLY A 48 11.81 11.60 -27.14
C GLY A 48 11.09 11.99 -28.43
N ASN A 49 10.52 10.98 -29.08
CA ASN A 49 9.89 11.12 -30.39
C ASN A 49 8.43 10.62 -30.44
N ALA A 50 7.90 10.05 -29.35
CA ALA A 50 6.48 9.72 -29.29
C ALA A 50 5.66 10.93 -28.81
N ALA A 51 4.40 10.99 -29.27
CA ALA A 51 3.44 11.93 -28.71
C ALA A 51 3.29 11.69 -27.20
N ILE A 52 3.17 12.78 -26.44
CA ILE A 52 2.85 12.74 -25.01
C ILE A 52 1.34 12.63 -24.90
N GLU A 53 0.85 11.58 -24.26
CA GLU A 53 -0.57 11.33 -24.01
C GLU A 53 -0.96 11.84 -22.62
N ASP A 54 -2.27 11.98 -22.33
CA ASP A 54 -2.74 12.52 -21.05
C ASP A 54 -2.24 11.70 -19.84
N ILE A 55 -2.17 10.38 -19.99
CA ILE A 55 -1.64 9.48 -18.96
C ILE A 55 -0.18 9.79 -18.59
N ASP A 56 0.60 10.36 -19.52
CA ASP A 56 1.99 10.72 -19.29
C ASP A 56 2.12 12.05 -18.53
N ARG A 57 1.05 12.82 -18.35
CA ARG A 57 1.09 14.09 -17.59
C ARG A 57 0.56 13.94 -16.18
N MET A 58 -0.22 12.89 -15.92
CA MET A 58 -0.87 12.67 -14.63
C MET A 58 0.01 11.88 -13.66
N GLY A 59 -0.21 12.11 -12.36
CA GLY A 59 0.33 11.28 -11.28
C GLY A 59 1.86 11.27 -11.16
N VAL A 60 2.57 12.30 -11.63
CA VAL A 60 4.03 12.39 -11.45
C VAL A 60 4.34 12.64 -9.99
N ASN A 61 4.99 11.67 -9.34
CA ASN A 61 5.43 11.81 -7.96
C ASN A 61 6.45 12.96 -7.85
N PRO A 62 6.27 13.95 -6.95
CA PRO A 62 7.21 15.06 -6.77
C PRO A 62 8.65 14.64 -6.38
N ARG A 63 8.85 13.39 -5.92
CA ARG A 63 10.18 12.80 -5.69
C ARG A 63 10.94 12.55 -6.99
N PHE A 64 10.25 12.44 -8.12
CA PHE A 64 10.88 12.34 -9.44
C PHE A 64 11.09 13.74 -10.02
N GLN A 65 12.35 14.16 -10.08
CA GLN A 65 12.77 15.48 -10.51
C GLN A 65 13.60 15.43 -11.80
N ALA A 66 13.47 16.47 -12.62
CA ALA A 66 14.29 16.68 -13.81
C ALA A 66 15.04 17.99 -13.67
N MET A 67 16.35 17.97 -13.99
CA MET A 67 17.13 19.18 -14.18
C MET A 67 17.27 19.42 -15.69
N TYR A 68 16.47 20.36 -16.19
CA TYR A 68 16.40 20.64 -17.61
C TYR A 68 17.71 21.23 -18.13
N ALA A 69 18.09 20.79 -19.32
CA ALA A 69 19.36 21.16 -19.92
C ALA A 69 19.34 22.45 -20.73
N VAL A 70 18.18 23.07 -20.90
CA VAL A 70 17.97 24.32 -21.65
C VAL A 70 17.05 25.25 -20.85
N ASP A 71 17.19 26.55 -21.10
CA ASP A 71 16.26 27.56 -20.59
C ASP A 71 15.05 27.66 -21.54
N ASP A 72 13.84 27.72 -21.00
CA ASP A 72 12.63 28.00 -21.76
C ASP A 72 11.59 28.68 -20.87
N GLU A 73 11.31 29.95 -21.16
CA GLU A 73 10.39 30.76 -20.36
C GLU A 73 8.93 30.28 -20.47
N LYS A 74 8.50 29.78 -21.63
CA LYS A 74 7.12 29.34 -21.86
C LYS A 74 6.82 28.04 -21.12
N ALA A 75 7.78 27.14 -21.06
CA ALA A 75 7.70 25.89 -20.30
C ALA A 75 8.02 26.09 -18.81
N GLY A 76 8.46 27.28 -18.40
CA GLY A 76 8.91 27.56 -17.03
C GLY A 76 10.22 26.85 -16.67
N TRP A 77 11.03 26.48 -17.66
CA TRP A 77 12.28 25.76 -17.48
C TRP A 77 13.42 26.73 -17.27
N LYS A 78 14.17 26.50 -16.18
CA LYS A 78 15.42 27.20 -15.93
C LYS A 78 16.56 26.20 -15.83
N LYS A 79 17.55 26.35 -16.71
CA LYS A 79 18.69 25.45 -16.80
C LYS A 79 19.39 25.34 -15.44
N GLY A 80 19.63 24.10 -15.01
CA GLY A 80 20.32 23.83 -13.74
C GLY A 80 19.43 23.88 -12.49
N GLN A 81 18.11 24.05 -12.64
CA GLN A 81 17.13 23.94 -11.56
C GLN A 81 16.36 22.62 -11.64
N TRP A 82 15.93 22.11 -10.48
CA TRP A 82 15.12 20.90 -10.38
C TRP A 82 13.64 21.23 -10.42
N HIS A 83 12.90 20.47 -11.22
CA HIS A 83 11.44 20.55 -11.33
C HIS A 83 10.85 19.15 -11.23
N THR A 84 9.57 19.02 -10.83
CA THR A 84 8.85 17.74 -10.97
C THR A 84 8.90 17.30 -12.42
N ALA A 85 9.35 16.07 -12.67
CA ALA A 85 9.70 15.57 -14.00
C ALA A 85 8.47 15.21 -14.86
N VAL A 86 7.68 16.21 -15.24
CA VAL A 86 6.59 16.07 -16.21
C VAL A 86 7.18 16.12 -17.63
N PRO A 87 6.78 15.22 -18.56
CA PRO A 87 7.27 15.24 -19.93
C PRO A 87 6.99 16.58 -20.64
N PRO A 88 7.90 17.03 -21.54
CA PRO A 88 9.10 16.34 -22.02
C PRO A 88 10.34 16.48 -21.12
N GLN A 89 11.37 15.64 -21.34
CA GLN A 89 12.60 15.64 -20.52
C GLN A 89 13.82 16.30 -21.18
N ALA A 90 13.94 16.23 -22.51
CA ALA A 90 15.14 16.70 -23.22
C ALA A 90 15.05 18.18 -23.58
N ARG A 91 14.01 18.57 -24.31
CA ARG A 91 13.73 19.97 -24.72
C ARG A 91 12.22 20.22 -24.78
N PRO A 92 11.76 21.47 -24.70
CA PRO A 92 10.33 21.79 -24.72
C PRO A 92 9.58 21.32 -25.97
N SER A 93 10.28 21.18 -27.10
CA SER A 93 9.72 20.76 -28.38
C SER A 93 9.76 19.25 -28.62
N THR A 94 10.26 18.44 -27.69
CA THR A 94 10.40 16.98 -27.87
C THR A 94 9.23 16.21 -27.27
N GLY A 95 9.17 14.92 -27.57
CA GLY A 95 8.12 14.01 -27.12
C GLY A 95 8.48 13.21 -25.87
N LEU A 96 7.75 12.11 -25.67
CA LEU A 96 7.96 11.14 -24.59
C LEU A 96 9.28 10.36 -24.80
N THR A 97 10.04 10.17 -23.74
CA THR A 97 11.34 9.45 -23.71
C THR A 97 11.31 8.31 -22.69
N PRO A 98 12.19 7.28 -22.77
CA PRO A 98 12.25 6.24 -21.74
C PRO A 98 12.53 6.81 -20.33
N VAL A 99 13.16 7.99 -20.24
CA VAL A 99 13.46 8.65 -18.97
C VAL A 99 12.20 8.96 -18.15
N ASP A 100 11.09 9.27 -18.83
CA ASP A 100 9.81 9.62 -18.19
C ASP A 100 9.26 8.48 -17.33
N TYR A 101 9.41 7.23 -17.78
CA TYR A 101 8.93 6.05 -17.04
C TYR A 101 10.03 5.36 -16.25
N PHE A 102 11.31 5.60 -16.58
CA PHE A 102 12.43 5.24 -15.71
C PHE A 102 12.27 5.87 -14.34
N GLY A 103 12.19 7.20 -14.26
CA GLY A 103 12.17 7.90 -12.97
C GLY A 103 10.93 7.59 -12.13
N ARG A 104 9.76 7.47 -12.77
CA ARG A 104 8.51 7.03 -12.12
C ARG A 104 8.65 5.66 -11.49
N LYS A 105 9.12 4.68 -12.26
CA LYS A 105 9.30 3.31 -11.78
C LYS A 105 10.35 3.23 -10.66
N MET A 106 11.41 4.04 -10.74
CA MET A 106 12.39 4.14 -9.65
C MET A 106 11.74 4.65 -8.36
N VAL A 107 11.01 5.78 -8.38
CA VAL A 107 10.39 6.32 -7.15
C VAL A 107 9.27 5.46 -6.58
N ASP A 108 8.56 4.70 -7.42
CA ASP A 108 7.56 3.72 -6.97
C ASP A 108 8.17 2.54 -6.19
N ASN A 109 9.45 2.26 -6.40
CA ASN A 109 10.15 1.11 -5.83
C ASN A 109 11.24 1.47 -4.82
N LEU A 110 11.59 2.75 -4.71
CA LEU A 110 12.53 3.26 -3.72
C LEU A 110 11.79 3.76 -2.46
N PRO A 111 12.42 3.66 -1.27
CA PRO A 111 11.88 4.20 -0.03
C PRO A 111 11.42 5.66 -0.18
N ASP A 112 10.38 6.08 0.57
CA ASP A 112 9.82 7.43 0.46
C ASP A 112 10.78 8.56 0.83
N SER A 113 11.87 8.24 1.55
CA SER A 113 12.95 9.18 1.82
C SER A 113 13.82 9.49 0.59
N ILE A 114 13.76 8.68 -0.47
CA ILE A 114 14.63 8.79 -1.64
C ILE A 114 13.96 9.61 -2.76
N LYS A 115 14.67 10.61 -3.26
CA LYS A 115 14.36 11.34 -4.50
C LYS A 115 15.16 10.79 -5.67
N VAL A 116 14.59 10.88 -6.87
CA VAL A 116 15.24 10.49 -8.13
C VAL A 116 15.32 11.70 -9.04
N GLY A 117 16.52 12.04 -9.48
CA GLY A 117 16.81 13.17 -10.36
C GLY A 117 17.34 12.70 -11.71
N THR A 118 16.86 13.28 -12.82
CA THR A 118 17.37 12.98 -14.17
C THR A 118 17.90 14.25 -14.84
N ILE A 119 18.95 14.07 -15.66
CA ILE A 119 19.50 15.12 -16.53
C ILE A 119 19.56 14.55 -17.95
N THR A 120 18.71 15.04 -18.85
CA THR A 120 18.60 14.50 -20.21
C THR A 120 19.23 15.45 -21.22
N VAL A 121 20.30 14.99 -21.88
CA VAL A 121 20.95 15.70 -22.99
C VAL A 121 21.02 14.77 -24.19
N ALA A 122 20.12 14.96 -25.14
CA ALA A 122 20.03 14.13 -26.34
C ALA A 122 19.88 14.98 -27.60
N VAL A 123 20.35 14.46 -28.74
CA VAL A 123 20.23 15.07 -30.07
C VAL A 123 19.80 14.00 -31.08
N GLY A 124 18.60 14.13 -31.64
CA GLY A 124 18.06 13.23 -32.65
C GLY A 124 18.96 13.13 -33.88
N GLY A 125 19.11 11.92 -34.42
CA GLY A 125 19.97 11.63 -35.57
C GLY A 125 21.47 11.93 -35.41
N ALA A 126 21.94 12.24 -34.20
CA ALA A 126 23.37 12.47 -33.98
C ALA A 126 24.14 11.17 -33.78
N SER A 127 25.39 11.14 -34.26
CA SER A 127 26.34 10.10 -33.88
C SER A 127 26.77 10.26 -32.43
N ILE A 128 27.23 9.16 -31.82
CA ILE A 128 27.96 9.20 -30.55
C ILE A 128 29.16 10.17 -30.58
N ASP A 129 29.73 10.45 -31.75
CA ASP A 129 30.80 11.43 -31.95
C ASP A 129 30.42 12.86 -31.53
N LEU A 130 29.13 13.21 -31.52
CA LEU A 130 28.67 14.51 -31.01
C LEU A 130 28.87 14.64 -29.49
N PHE A 131 28.93 13.50 -28.79
CA PHE A 131 29.16 13.42 -27.34
C PHE A 131 30.63 13.15 -26.98
N ASP A 132 31.55 13.10 -27.94
CA ASP A 132 32.98 13.01 -27.67
C ASP A 132 33.62 14.42 -27.66
N LYS A 133 34.19 14.82 -26.52
CA LYS A 133 34.83 16.13 -26.32
C LYS A 133 35.98 16.43 -27.30
N ARG A 134 36.50 15.42 -28.00
CA ARG A 134 37.56 15.55 -29.03
C ARG A 134 36.98 15.75 -30.43
N THR A 135 35.93 15.01 -30.80
CA THR A 135 35.48 14.92 -32.20
C THR A 135 34.24 15.77 -32.51
N TYR A 136 33.50 16.23 -31.48
CA TYR A 136 32.21 16.91 -31.66
C TYR A 136 32.23 18.08 -32.65
N LYS A 137 33.27 18.94 -32.63
CA LYS A 137 33.38 20.09 -33.56
C LYS A 137 33.51 19.65 -35.01
N ALA A 138 34.37 18.65 -35.24
CA ALA A 138 34.64 18.14 -36.59
C ALA A 138 33.43 17.37 -37.12
N TYR A 139 32.73 16.64 -36.25
CA TYR A 139 31.46 16.00 -36.57
C TYR A 139 30.41 17.04 -36.95
N LEU A 140 30.14 18.03 -36.07
CA LEU A 140 29.09 19.04 -36.22
C LEU A 140 29.25 19.91 -37.47
N LYS A 141 30.49 20.22 -37.88
CA LYS A 141 30.78 20.98 -39.10
C LYS A 141 30.21 20.31 -40.36
N LYS A 142 30.13 18.98 -40.38
CA LYS A 142 29.66 18.18 -41.52
C LYS A 142 28.16 17.91 -41.50
N GLN A 143 27.44 18.33 -40.46
CA GLN A 143 26.03 18.01 -40.27
C GLN A 143 25.11 19.02 -40.95
N PRO A 144 23.86 18.61 -41.27
CA PRO A 144 22.83 19.53 -41.73
C PRO A 144 22.45 20.55 -40.64
N ASP A 145 21.87 21.67 -41.06
CA ASP A 145 21.60 22.80 -40.16
C ASP A 145 20.58 22.48 -39.07
N TRP A 146 19.62 21.58 -39.32
CA TRP A 146 18.68 21.14 -38.30
C TRP A 146 19.40 20.51 -37.08
N MET A 147 20.47 19.72 -37.32
CA MET A 147 21.23 19.10 -36.24
C MET A 147 22.14 20.12 -35.54
N LYS A 148 22.74 21.05 -36.30
CA LYS A 148 23.47 22.19 -35.73
C LYS A 148 22.58 23.03 -34.83
N ASN A 149 21.34 23.26 -35.24
CA ASN A 149 20.35 24.01 -34.47
C ASN A 149 20.00 23.27 -33.16
N PHE A 150 19.80 21.95 -33.17
CA PHE A 150 19.60 21.19 -31.94
C PHE A 150 20.84 21.22 -31.03
N ALA A 151 22.04 21.00 -31.57
CA ALA A 151 23.27 21.06 -30.80
C ALA A 151 23.53 22.47 -30.23
N SER A 152 23.12 23.53 -30.93
CA SER A 152 23.32 24.93 -30.50
C SER A 152 22.61 25.26 -29.18
N GLN A 153 21.49 24.59 -28.87
CA GLN A 153 20.79 24.74 -27.59
C GLN A 153 21.63 24.25 -26.40
N TYR A 154 22.60 23.37 -26.69
CA TYR A 154 23.64 22.92 -25.77
C TYR A 154 25.00 23.60 -26.05
N ASN A 155 25.00 24.82 -26.58
CA ASN A 155 26.18 25.60 -26.99
C ASN A 155 27.07 24.88 -28.02
N GLY A 156 26.48 24.01 -28.84
CA GLY A 156 27.19 23.20 -29.83
C GLY A 156 28.02 22.06 -29.22
N ASN A 157 27.95 21.84 -27.89
CA ASN A 157 28.70 20.78 -27.20
C ASN A 157 27.81 20.08 -26.16
N PRO A 158 27.00 19.08 -26.59
CA PRO A 158 26.11 18.34 -25.71
C PRO A 158 26.85 17.64 -24.55
N TYR A 159 28.06 17.11 -24.80
CA TYR A 159 28.90 16.54 -23.75
C TYR A 159 29.22 17.56 -22.65
N ALA A 160 29.73 18.73 -23.02
CA ALA A 160 30.07 19.77 -22.04
C ALA A 160 28.83 20.25 -21.26
N ARG A 161 27.66 20.33 -21.90
CA ARG A 161 26.40 20.65 -21.22
C ARG A 161 26.02 19.58 -20.20
N LEU A 162 26.14 18.30 -20.53
CA LEU A 162 25.87 17.21 -19.58
C LEU A 162 26.80 17.29 -18.37
N ILE A 163 28.10 17.52 -18.59
CA ILE A 163 29.09 17.65 -17.51
C ILE A 163 28.87 18.91 -16.66
N GLU A 164 28.50 20.04 -17.27
CA GLU A 164 28.13 21.29 -16.58
C GLU A 164 27.04 21.02 -15.54
N LEU A 165 25.95 20.39 -15.97
CA LEU A 165 24.79 20.12 -15.12
C LEU A 165 25.06 19.02 -14.11
N ALA A 166 25.78 17.96 -14.50
CA ALA A 166 26.18 16.90 -13.59
C ALA A 166 27.05 17.42 -12.42
N LYS A 167 27.91 18.42 -12.67
CA LYS A 167 28.69 19.09 -11.60
C LYS A 167 27.83 19.94 -10.66
N ILE A 168 26.73 20.52 -11.15
CA ILE A 168 25.75 21.21 -10.30
C ILE A 168 25.01 20.18 -9.45
N ALA A 169 24.53 19.12 -10.09
CA ALA A 169 23.74 18.06 -9.50
C ALA A 169 24.51 17.28 -8.42
N LYS A 170 25.81 16.99 -8.64
CA LYS A 170 26.67 16.30 -7.67
C LYS A 170 26.87 17.08 -6.36
N LYS A 171 26.62 18.40 -6.34
CA LYS A 171 26.64 19.18 -5.09
C LYS A 171 25.38 18.96 -4.25
N GLN A 172 24.32 18.44 -4.85
CA GLN A 172 22.99 18.32 -4.25
C GLN A 172 22.60 16.86 -3.99
N GLY A 173 23.14 15.91 -4.75
CA GLY A 173 22.89 14.48 -4.56
C GLY A 173 23.99 13.60 -5.14
N VAL A 174 23.70 12.30 -5.27
CA VAL A 174 24.67 11.27 -5.65
C VAL A 174 24.33 10.73 -7.03
N ILE A 175 25.29 10.78 -7.96
CA ILE A 175 25.13 10.17 -9.28
C ILE A 175 25.21 8.64 -9.13
N LYS A 176 24.15 7.94 -9.54
CA LYS A 176 23.97 6.49 -9.34
C LYS A 176 23.92 5.68 -10.63
N GLY A 177 23.88 6.33 -11.79
CA GLY A 177 23.88 5.61 -13.06
C GLY A 177 23.86 6.54 -14.27
N ILE A 178 24.15 5.96 -15.42
CA ILE A 178 24.13 6.64 -16.72
C ILE A 178 23.24 5.83 -17.67
N LEU A 179 22.30 6.50 -18.34
CA LEU A 179 21.42 5.90 -19.34
C LEU A 179 21.81 6.42 -20.73
N LEU A 180 22.07 5.50 -21.63
CA LEU A 180 22.30 5.75 -23.05
C LEU A 180 21.22 5.05 -23.87
N HIS A 181 20.53 5.76 -24.75
CA HIS A 181 19.69 5.10 -25.75
C HIS A 181 20.27 5.30 -27.15
N GLN A 182 20.53 4.18 -27.83
CA GLN A 182 21.06 4.19 -29.17
C GLN A 182 19.97 4.53 -30.21
N GLY A 183 20.32 5.37 -31.19
CA GLY A 183 19.44 5.72 -32.30
C GLY A 183 19.91 5.14 -33.62
N GLU A 184 19.46 5.75 -34.69
CA GLU A 184 19.72 5.35 -36.07
C GLU A 184 21.18 5.57 -36.51
N THR A 185 21.85 6.56 -35.92
CA THR A 185 23.20 6.94 -36.35
C THR A 185 24.24 6.05 -35.69
N ASN A 186 25.24 5.61 -36.46
CA ASN A 186 26.18 4.51 -36.13
C ASN A 186 25.62 3.10 -36.29
N ASN A 187 24.44 2.92 -36.92
CA ASN A 187 23.93 1.60 -37.29
C ASN A 187 25.00 0.78 -38.05
N GLY A 188 25.29 -0.44 -37.57
CA GLY A 188 26.32 -1.33 -38.12
C GLY A 188 27.79 -0.94 -37.86
N ASP A 189 28.09 0.15 -37.13
CA ASP A 189 29.47 0.52 -36.79
C ASP A 189 30.05 -0.42 -35.71
N ALA A 190 30.89 -1.38 -36.11
CA ALA A 190 31.54 -2.32 -35.21
C ALA A 190 32.45 -1.65 -34.15
N ASN A 191 32.90 -0.42 -34.37
CA ASN A 191 33.72 0.32 -33.40
C ASN A 191 32.88 1.17 -32.44
N TRP A 192 31.56 1.18 -32.58
CA TRP A 192 30.66 1.94 -31.70
C TRP A 192 30.86 1.64 -30.21
N PRO A 193 31.05 0.38 -29.74
CA PRO A 193 31.29 0.11 -28.32
C PRO A 193 32.53 0.83 -27.76
N ASN A 194 33.60 0.95 -28.55
CA ASN A 194 34.80 1.69 -28.14
C ASN A 194 34.57 3.21 -28.08
N ARG A 195 33.74 3.75 -28.98
CA ARG A 195 33.33 5.17 -28.93
C ARG A 195 32.49 5.45 -27.68
N VAL A 196 31.53 4.57 -27.37
CA VAL A 196 30.74 4.67 -26.13
C VAL A 196 31.61 4.56 -24.90
N LYS A 197 32.53 3.59 -24.85
CA LYS A 197 33.51 3.43 -23.76
C LYS A 197 34.31 4.70 -23.53
N THR A 198 34.73 5.32 -24.62
CA THR A 198 35.49 6.56 -24.59
C THR A 198 34.69 7.70 -23.94
N VAL A 199 33.44 7.91 -24.37
CA VAL A 199 32.54 8.93 -23.78
C VAL A 199 32.23 8.61 -22.32
N TYR A 200 31.89 7.36 -21.99
CA TYR A 200 31.59 6.92 -20.63
C TYR A 200 32.77 7.11 -19.67
N ASN A 201 33.97 6.69 -20.06
CA ASN A 201 35.18 6.89 -19.26
C ASN A 201 35.51 8.37 -19.05
N ASP A 202 35.26 9.21 -20.07
CA ASP A 202 35.42 10.65 -19.93
C ASP A 202 34.42 11.23 -18.94
N ILE A 203 33.14 10.80 -18.95
CA ILE A 203 32.15 11.21 -17.94
C ILE A 203 32.61 10.81 -16.54
N LEU A 204 33.03 9.55 -16.35
CA LEU A 204 33.51 9.06 -15.05
C LEU A 204 34.71 9.89 -14.56
N LYS A 205 35.67 10.16 -15.44
CA LYS A 205 36.86 10.97 -15.13
C LYS A 205 36.51 12.41 -14.79
N ASP A 206 35.75 13.09 -15.65
CA ASP A 206 35.47 14.53 -15.52
C ASP A 206 34.53 14.83 -14.34
N LEU A 207 33.83 13.81 -13.82
CA LEU A 207 32.98 13.87 -12.63
C LEU A 207 33.56 13.17 -11.40
N ASN A 208 34.76 12.57 -11.49
CA ASN A 208 35.38 11.78 -10.42
C ASN A 208 34.40 10.73 -9.84
N LEU A 209 33.98 9.80 -10.71
CA LEU A 209 33.07 8.69 -10.42
C LEU A 209 33.77 7.36 -10.68
N LYS A 210 33.28 6.29 -10.07
CA LYS A 210 33.75 4.93 -10.31
C LYS A 210 32.71 4.14 -11.10
N ALA A 211 33.19 3.30 -12.01
CA ALA A 211 32.32 2.48 -12.86
C ALA A 211 31.45 1.49 -12.05
N GLU A 212 31.99 0.98 -10.93
CA GLU A 212 31.29 0.07 -10.00
C GLU A 212 30.07 0.71 -9.31
N ASP A 213 30.11 2.03 -9.09
CA ASP A 213 29.04 2.78 -8.43
C ASP A 213 28.05 3.41 -9.41
N VAL A 214 28.42 3.47 -10.70
CA VAL A 214 27.71 4.22 -11.75
C VAL A 214 27.63 3.37 -13.02
N PRO A 215 26.80 2.31 -13.04
CA PRO A 215 26.64 1.44 -14.20
C PRO A 215 26.08 2.20 -15.41
N LEU A 216 26.41 1.70 -16.60
CA LEU A 216 25.91 2.23 -17.87
C LEU A 216 24.76 1.34 -18.36
N LEU A 217 23.56 1.89 -18.48
CA LEU A 217 22.42 1.19 -19.09
C LEU A 217 22.26 1.62 -20.55
N VAL A 218 22.18 0.67 -21.48
CA VAL A 218 22.20 0.92 -22.92
C VAL A 218 20.98 0.31 -23.60
N GLY A 219 20.13 1.14 -24.19
CA GLY A 219 18.92 0.68 -24.88
C GLY A 219 19.14 0.30 -26.33
N GLU A 220 18.54 -0.81 -26.73
CA GLU A 220 18.49 -1.30 -28.11
C GLU A 220 17.63 -0.40 -29.01
N THR A 221 17.97 -0.39 -30.31
CA THR A 221 17.09 0.14 -31.36
C THR A 221 15.88 -0.77 -31.59
N VAL A 222 14.93 -0.34 -32.42
CA VAL A 222 13.76 -1.16 -32.80
C VAL A 222 14.18 -2.51 -33.39
N GLN A 223 13.53 -3.59 -32.92
CA GLN A 223 13.77 -4.96 -33.39
C GLN A 223 13.30 -5.21 -34.83
N LYS A 224 13.86 -6.24 -35.46
CA LYS A 224 13.55 -6.61 -36.86
C LYS A 224 12.08 -7.00 -37.04
N ASP A 225 11.55 -7.81 -36.14
CA ASP A 225 10.15 -8.28 -36.13
C ASP A 225 9.15 -7.16 -35.85
N MET A 226 9.61 -6.06 -35.26
CA MET A 226 8.84 -4.83 -35.04
C MET A 226 9.02 -3.80 -36.17
N GLY A 227 9.65 -4.16 -37.29
CA GLY A 227 9.84 -3.27 -38.45
C GLY A 227 11.01 -2.29 -38.32
N GLY A 228 11.96 -2.55 -37.42
CA GLY A 228 13.13 -1.71 -37.22
C GLY A 228 14.07 -1.69 -38.43
N LYS A 229 14.56 -0.51 -38.83
CA LYS A 229 15.55 -0.35 -39.92
C LYS A 229 16.99 -0.53 -39.45
N CYS A 230 17.25 -0.27 -38.17
CA CYS A 230 18.57 -0.34 -37.55
C CYS A 230 18.78 -1.62 -36.72
N TRP A 231 17.92 -2.63 -36.90
CA TRP A 231 17.92 -3.87 -36.11
C TRP A 231 19.28 -4.59 -36.12
N ALA A 232 20.06 -4.48 -37.18
CA ALA A 232 21.38 -5.12 -37.28
C ALA A 232 22.38 -4.59 -36.24
N HIS A 233 22.17 -3.37 -35.74
CA HIS A 233 23.01 -2.80 -34.68
C HIS A 233 22.76 -3.40 -33.30
N ILE A 234 21.64 -4.10 -33.09
CA ILE A 234 21.30 -4.73 -31.80
C ILE A 234 22.40 -5.71 -31.38
N ALA A 235 22.92 -6.53 -32.29
CA ALA A 235 24.02 -7.44 -31.99
C ALA A 235 25.30 -6.73 -31.50
N ILE A 236 25.52 -5.47 -31.90
CA ILE A 236 26.66 -4.66 -31.44
C ILE A 236 26.37 -4.10 -30.04
N VAL A 237 25.11 -3.72 -29.77
CA VAL A 237 24.66 -3.27 -28.44
C VAL A 237 24.70 -4.41 -27.44
N ASP A 238 24.22 -5.60 -27.81
CA ASP A 238 24.19 -6.81 -26.97
C ASP A 238 25.58 -7.19 -26.44
N ASP A 239 26.61 -6.92 -27.25
CA ASP A 239 28.01 -7.21 -26.93
C ASP A 239 28.73 -6.09 -26.15
N ILE A 240 28.05 -5.01 -25.78
CA ILE A 240 28.70 -3.84 -25.15
C ILE A 240 29.43 -4.19 -23.84
N ALA A 241 28.92 -5.17 -23.08
CA ALA A 241 29.52 -5.64 -21.84
C ALA A 241 30.93 -6.23 -22.05
N LYS A 242 31.24 -6.76 -23.25
CA LYS A 242 32.59 -7.23 -23.60
C LYS A 242 33.59 -6.07 -23.63
N THR A 243 33.13 -4.86 -23.92
CA THR A 243 33.96 -3.65 -24.05
C THR A 243 33.93 -2.81 -22.75
N ILE A 244 32.77 -2.73 -22.11
CA ILE A 244 32.50 -2.00 -20.86
C ILE A 244 31.84 -2.97 -19.87
N PRO A 245 32.60 -3.65 -18.98
CA PRO A 245 32.07 -4.70 -18.13
C PRO A 245 30.93 -4.30 -17.17
N THR A 246 30.81 -3.01 -16.84
CA THR A 246 29.73 -2.44 -15.99
C THR A 246 28.53 -1.94 -16.80
N ALA A 247 28.50 -2.23 -18.11
CA ALA A 247 27.37 -1.88 -18.96
C ALA A 247 26.33 -2.99 -19.01
N HIS A 248 25.05 -2.61 -19.05
CA HIS A 248 23.91 -3.51 -19.13
C HIS A 248 22.99 -3.09 -20.28
N VAL A 249 22.49 -4.08 -21.01
CA VAL A 249 21.63 -3.87 -22.17
C VAL A 249 20.16 -3.88 -21.75
N ILE A 250 19.40 -2.92 -22.27
CA ILE A 250 17.96 -2.81 -22.08
C ILE A 250 17.27 -3.20 -23.38
N SER A 251 16.63 -4.36 -23.35
CA SER A 251 16.05 -4.94 -24.55
C SER A 251 14.83 -4.18 -25.04
N SER A 252 14.71 -4.02 -26.36
CA SER A 252 13.56 -3.48 -27.07
C SER A 252 12.62 -4.57 -27.61
N LYS A 253 12.83 -5.84 -27.23
CA LYS A 253 11.96 -6.96 -27.64
C LYS A 253 10.49 -6.67 -27.32
N GLY A 254 9.61 -6.89 -28.29
CA GLY A 254 8.17 -6.67 -28.12
C GLY A 254 7.75 -5.20 -28.11
N CYS A 255 8.64 -4.23 -28.39
CA CYS A 255 8.32 -2.80 -28.43
C CYS A 255 8.03 -2.32 -29.87
N PRO A 256 6.76 -2.04 -30.23
CA PRO A 256 6.42 -1.52 -31.55
C PRO A 256 6.96 -0.11 -31.83
N GLN A 257 7.04 0.23 -33.12
CA GLN A 257 7.51 1.51 -33.66
C GLN A 257 6.39 2.31 -34.33
N ARG A 258 6.57 3.63 -34.47
CA ARG A 258 5.52 4.59 -34.87
C ARG A 258 5.21 4.69 -36.38
N GLY A 259 5.83 3.87 -37.20
CA GLY A 259 5.68 3.79 -38.66
C GLY A 259 6.95 4.12 -39.47
N ASP A 260 7.96 4.77 -38.88
CA ASP A 260 9.18 5.20 -39.60
C ASP A 260 10.34 4.18 -39.57
N GLY A 261 10.19 3.12 -38.78
CA GLY A 261 11.17 2.05 -38.57
C GLY A 261 12.31 2.41 -37.62
N LEU A 262 12.24 3.56 -36.94
CA LEU A 262 13.32 4.09 -36.10
C LEU A 262 12.85 4.40 -34.66
N HIS A 263 11.66 4.96 -34.52
CA HIS A 263 11.18 5.48 -33.24
C HIS A 263 10.02 4.65 -32.69
N PHE A 264 10.06 4.43 -31.38
CA PHE A 264 9.04 3.72 -30.64
C PHE A 264 7.70 4.48 -30.60
N ILE A 265 6.58 3.75 -30.44
CA ILE A 265 5.31 4.35 -30.01
C ILE A 265 5.36 4.75 -28.52
N ALA A 266 4.39 5.53 -28.04
CA ALA A 266 4.36 5.97 -26.63
C ALA A 266 4.44 4.79 -25.65
N GLU A 267 3.63 3.74 -25.85
CA GLU A 267 3.63 2.53 -25.00
C GLU A 267 5.00 1.84 -24.92
N SER A 268 5.72 1.76 -26.04
CA SER A 268 7.08 1.23 -26.10
C SER A 268 8.06 2.10 -25.31
N TYR A 269 7.95 3.42 -25.35
CA TYR A 269 8.78 4.30 -24.51
C TYR A 269 8.52 4.08 -23.02
N ARG A 270 7.25 3.90 -22.62
CA ARG A 270 6.89 3.57 -21.23
C ARG A 270 7.53 2.26 -20.81
N THR A 271 7.38 1.23 -21.63
CA THR A 271 7.94 -0.12 -21.40
C THR A 271 9.46 -0.05 -21.29
N MET A 272 10.14 0.57 -22.26
CA MET A 272 11.59 0.75 -22.22
C MET A 272 12.00 1.45 -20.93
N GLY A 273 11.34 2.55 -20.55
CA GLY A 273 11.61 3.26 -19.31
C GLY A 273 11.50 2.38 -18.06
N LYS A 274 10.43 1.57 -17.96
CA LYS A 274 10.29 0.58 -16.88
C LYS A 274 11.41 -0.46 -16.89
N ARG A 275 11.83 -0.95 -18.07
CA ARG A 275 12.94 -1.91 -18.18
C ARG A 275 14.28 -1.33 -17.74
N TYR A 276 14.56 -0.06 -18.09
CA TYR A 276 15.72 0.66 -17.54
C TYR A 276 15.68 0.70 -16.01
N ALA A 277 14.52 1.00 -15.43
CA ALA A 277 14.37 1.09 -13.98
C ALA A 277 14.50 -0.27 -13.31
N ASN A 278 13.88 -1.32 -13.86
CA ASN A 278 13.99 -2.68 -13.33
C ASN A 278 15.45 -3.15 -13.28
N MET A 279 16.24 -2.89 -14.34
CA MET A 279 17.66 -3.19 -14.34
C MET A 279 18.40 -2.39 -13.26
N MET A 280 18.16 -1.09 -13.16
CA MET A 280 18.80 -0.25 -12.13
C MET A 280 18.45 -0.67 -10.71
N LEU A 281 17.18 -0.97 -10.42
CA LEU A 281 16.71 -1.45 -9.13
C LEU A 281 17.36 -2.81 -8.79
N ALA A 282 17.44 -3.74 -9.75
CA ALA A 282 18.09 -5.03 -9.56
C ALA A 282 19.59 -4.88 -9.22
N LEU A 283 20.29 -3.95 -9.87
CA LEU A 283 21.69 -3.63 -9.53
C LEU A 283 21.86 -3.02 -8.14
N GLN A 284 20.80 -2.44 -7.57
CA GLN A 284 20.76 -1.96 -6.18
C GLN A 284 20.27 -3.03 -5.19
N GLY A 285 20.01 -4.27 -5.65
CA GLY A 285 19.46 -5.34 -4.82
C GLY A 285 17.98 -5.17 -4.47
N ILE A 286 17.27 -4.29 -5.18
CA ILE A 286 15.83 -4.04 -4.99
C ILE A 286 15.05 -4.92 -5.97
N ILE A 287 14.07 -5.67 -5.45
CA ILE A 287 13.12 -6.42 -6.25
C ILE A 287 12.03 -5.45 -6.74
N PRO A 288 11.93 -5.13 -8.03
CA PRO A 288 10.91 -4.22 -8.53
C PRO A 288 9.51 -4.79 -8.28
N ASP A 289 8.58 -3.89 -7.96
CA ASP A 289 7.16 -4.13 -7.70
C ASP A 289 6.86 -5.03 -6.50
N SER A 290 7.78 -5.16 -5.54
CA SER A 290 7.49 -5.84 -4.26
C SER A 290 6.42 -5.14 -3.42
N ASN A 291 6.10 -3.90 -3.75
CA ASN A 291 5.20 -3.03 -2.98
C ASN A 291 3.76 -3.08 -3.49
N TYR A 292 3.33 -4.21 -4.05
CA TYR A 292 1.95 -4.44 -4.47
C TYR A 292 1.31 -5.54 -3.62
N PRO A 293 0.01 -5.46 -3.28
CA PRO A 293 -0.85 -4.29 -3.47
C PRO A 293 -0.41 -3.08 -2.63
N ARG A 294 -0.78 -1.86 -3.05
CA ARG A 294 -0.52 -0.62 -2.29
C ARG A 294 -1.68 0.35 -2.34
N VAL A 295 -1.67 1.32 -1.43
CA VAL A 295 -2.62 2.44 -1.37
C VAL A 295 -1.86 3.75 -1.44
N ASP A 296 -2.33 4.69 -2.26
CA ASP A 296 -1.75 6.04 -2.32
C ASP A 296 -2.33 7.00 -1.26
N LYS A 297 -1.80 8.21 -1.19
CA LYS A 297 -2.27 9.27 -0.27
C LYS A 297 -3.71 9.74 -0.54
N ASP A 298 -4.23 9.48 -1.75
CA ASP A 298 -5.60 9.80 -2.15
C ASP A 298 -6.54 8.60 -1.92
N ARG A 299 -6.06 7.55 -1.24
CA ARG A 299 -6.77 6.30 -0.91
C ARG A 299 -7.14 5.43 -2.10
N ARG A 300 -6.44 5.55 -3.23
CA ARG A 300 -6.60 4.63 -4.36
C ARG A 300 -5.75 3.39 -4.13
N ALA A 301 -6.35 2.22 -4.34
CA ALA A 301 -5.66 0.94 -4.35
C ALA A 301 -5.01 0.69 -5.71
N TYR A 302 -3.80 0.14 -5.69
CA TYR A 302 -3.05 -0.29 -6.85
C TYR A 302 -2.71 -1.78 -6.72
N VAL A 303 -3.06 -2.55 -7.74
CA VAL A 303 -2.78 -4.00 -7.82
C VAL A 303 -1.98 -4.33 -9.08
N LYS A 304 -1.19 -5.40 -9.02
CA LYS A 304 -0.36 -5.89 -10.13
C LYS A 304 -0.49 -7.40 -10.25
N LEU A 305 -0.58 -7.90 -11.49
CA LEU A 305 -0.48 -9.34 -11.77
C LEU A 305 0.35 -9.61 -13.02
N HIS A 306 1.39 -10.43 -12.93
CA HIS A 306 2.10 -10.91 -14.11
C HIS A 306 1.32 -12.07 -14.76
N ALA A 307 0.74 -11.83 -15.95
CA ALA A 307 -0.05 -12.82 -16.68
C ALA A 307 0.07 -12.58 -18.20
N PRO A 308 1.21 -12.95 -18.81
CA PRO A 308 1.54 -12.60 -20.19
C PRO A 308 0.64 -13.25 -21.24
N GLU A 309 -0.07 -14.33 -20.90
CA GLU A 309 -1.01 -15.00 -21.81
C GLU A 309 -2.47 -14.61 -21.57
N ALA A 310 -2.78 -13.96 -20.45
CA ALA A 310 -4.14 -13.55 -20.15
C ALA A 310 -4.67 -12.58 -21.22
N LYS A 311 -5.97 -12.61 -21.46
CA LYS A 311 -6.66 -11.73 -22.42
C LYS A 311 -7.42 -10.62 -21.72
N LYS A 312 -7.92 -10.88 -20.51
CA LYS A 312 -8.61 -9.91 -19.67
C LYS A 312 -8.30 -10.17 -18.20
N VAL A 313 -7.91 -9.13 -17.49
CA VAL A 313 -7.80 -9.16 -16.03
C VAL A 313 -8.65 -8.04 -15.43
N ILE A 314 -9.43 -8.36 -14.40
CA ILE A 314 -10.28 -7.43 -13.66
C ILE A 314 -9.84 -7.42 -12.20
N PHE A 315 -9.72 -6.22 -11.63
CA PHE A 315 -9.59 -5.97 -10.20
C PHE A 315 -10.98 -5.67 -9.62
N ASP A 316 -11.45 -6.49 -8.68
CA ASP A 316 -12.77 -6.35 -8.06
C ASP A 316 -12.61 -6.01 -6.57
N ILE A 317 -13.06 -4.83 -6.18
CA ILE A 317 -13.00 -4.33 -4.79
C ILE A 317 -14.25 -3.51 -4.49
N CYS A 318 -14.82 -3.68 -3.29
CA CYS A 318 -16.06 -3.01 -2.87
C CYS A 318 -17.22 -3.16 -3.87
N GLY A 319 -17.30 -4.30 -4.58
CA GLY A 319 -18.32 -4.58 -5.59
C GLY A 319 -18.17 -3.81 -6.91
N LYS A 320 -17.07 -3.07 -7.09
CA LYS A 320 -16.74 -2.38 -8.34
C LYS A 320 -15.60 -3.09 -9.06
N GLN A 321 -15.81 -3.30 -10.36
CA GLN A 321 -14.86 -3.97 -11.25
C GLN A 321 -14.07 -2.97 -12.07
N TYR A 322 -12.74 -3.06 -11.98
CA TYR A 322 -11.78 -2.22 -12.69
C TYR A 322 -11.02 -3.09 -13.70
N GLU A 323 -11.16 -2.80 -14.99
CA GLU A 323 -10.36 -3.49 -16.01
C GLU A 323 -8.88 -3.10 -15.86
N MET A 324 -8.03 -4.11 -15.70
CA MET A 324 -6.59 -3.90 -15.57
C MET A 324 -5.97 -3.70 -16.95
N LYS A 325 -4.92 -2.89 -17.02
CA LYS A 325 -4.18 -2.64 -18.26
C LYS A 325 -2.93 -3.50 -18.29
N LYS A 326 -2.82 -4.35 -19.31
CA LYS A 326 -1.61 -5.12 -19.61
C LYS A 326 -0.56 -4.23 -20.26
N ASP A 327 0.69 -4.35 -19.87
CA ASP A 327 1.82 -3.79 -20.61
C ASP A 327 2.52 -4.84 -21.49
N LEU A 328 3.52 -4.38 -22.25
CA LEU A 328 4.23 -5.21 -23.22
C LEU A 328 5.07 -6.33 -22.58
N ASP A 329 5.33 -6.26 -21.27
CA ASP A 329 6.03 -7.30 -20.51
C ASP A 329 5.06 -8.34 -19.92
N GLY A 330 3.75 -8.18 -20.15
CA GLY A 330 2.72 -9.09 -19.66
C GLY A 330 2.27 -8.81 -18.22
N ASP A 331 2.71 -7.69 -17.65
CA ASP A 331 2.24 -7.22 -16.35
C ASP A 331 0.92 -6.47 -16.51
N TRP A 332 -0.05 -6.82 -15.69
CA TRP A 332 -1.35 -6.16 -15.59
C TRP A 332 -1.37 -5.22 -14.40
N TYR A 333 -1.89 -4.01 -14.59
CA TYR A 333 -2.00 -2.98 -13.55
C TYR A 333 -3.45 -2.52 -13.39
N GLY A 334 -3.93 -2.53 -12.15
CA GLY A 334 -5.26 -2.04 -11.76
C GLY A 334 -5.15 -0.89 -10.78
N VAL A 335 -6.08 0.07 -10.90
CA VAL A 335 -6.19 1.22 -9.98
C VAL A 335 -7.67 1.42 -9.64
N SER A 336 -8.00 1.52 -8.35
CA SER A 336 -9.35 1.83 -7.89
C SER A 336 -9.63 3.34 -7.88
N ASP A 337 -10.89 3.71 -7.69
CA ASP A 337 -11.22 5.04 -7.16
C ASP A 337 -10.78 5.17 -5.69
N PRO A 338 -10.77 6.38 -5.12
CA PRO A 338 -10.55 6.55 -3.69
C PRO A 338 -11.49 5.68 -2.85
N LEU A 339 -10.90 4.85 -2.00
CA LEU A 339 -11.61 3.95 -1.09
C LEU A 339 -11.90 4.66 0.24
N VAL A 340 -12.89 4.13 0.95
CA VAL A 340 -13.13 4.45 2.36
C VAL A 340 -11.94 3.96 3.19
N VAL A 341 -11.71 4.55 4.36
CA VAL A 341 -10.66 4.07 5.27
C VAL A 341 -11.04 2.72 5.88
N GLY A 342 -10.05 1.91 6.22
CA GLY A 342 -10.23 0.60 6.82
C GLY A 342 -9.89 -0.56 5.90
N PHE A 343 -10.39 -1.74 6.26
CA PHE A 343 -10.09 -2.99 5.57
C PHE A 343 -11.16 -3.35 4.54
N HIS A 344 -10.70 -3.75 3.35
CA HIS A 344 -11.54 -4.20 2.24
C HIS A 344 -11.07 -5.56 1.71
N TYR A 345 -12.01 -6.49 1.53
CA TYR A 345 -11.75 -7.69 0.74
C TYR A 345 -11.69 -7.33 -0.74
N TYR A 346 -10.82 -7.99 -1.49
CA TYR A 346 -10.73 -7.82 -2.95
C TYR A 346 -10.35 -9.12 -3.68
N PHE A 347 -10.56 -9.11 -4.99
CA PHE A 347 -10.34 -10.25 -5.86
C PHE A 347 -9.74 -9.84 -7.20
N LEU A 348 -9.03 -10.77 -7.84
CA LEU A 348 -8.66 -10.66 -9.24
C LEU A 348 -9.51 -11.63 -10.05
N ASN A 349 -9.87 -11.27 -11.28
CA ASN A 349 -10.49 -12.18 -12.23
C ASN A 349 -9.65 -12.22 -13.50
N VAL A 350 -9.11 -13.39 -13.82
CA VAL A 350 -8.24 -13.66 -14.97
C VAL A 350 -9.02 -14.53 -15.95
N ASP A 351 -9.37 -13.98 -17.11
CA ASP A 351 -10.10 -14.68 -18.17
C ASP A 351 -11.38 -15.39 -17.69
N GLY A 352 -12.10 -14.79 -16.75
CA GLY A 352 -13.35 -15.32 -16.18
C GLY A 352 -13.18 -16.09 -14.87
N VAL A 353 -11.94 -16.41 -14.47
CA VAL A 353 -11.63 -17.15 -13.24
C VAL A 353 -11.27 -16.18 -12.12
N GLN A 354 -12.04 -16.19 -11.04
CA GLN A 354 -11.72 -15.42 -9.84
C GLN A 354 -10.61 -16.09 -9.04
N VAL A 355 -9.55 -15.35 -8.72
CA VAL A 355 -8.36 -15.81 -8.00
C VAL A 355 -8.00 -14.84 -6.88
N VAL A 356 -7.31 -15.36 -5.87
CA VAL A 356 -6.69 -14.54 -4.81
C VAL A 356 -5.42 -13.91 -5.37
N ASP A 357 -5.17 -12.65 -5.01
CA ASP A 357 -3.95 -11.95 -5.42
C ASP A 357 -2.73 -12.61 -4.77
N PRO A 358 -1.80 -13.18 -5.56
CA PRO A 358 -0.61 -13.85 -5.03
C PRO A 358 0.36 -12.90 -4.29
N ALA A 359 0.17 -11.58 -4.43
CA ALA A 359 0.97 -10.57 -3.76
C ALA A 359 0.39 -10.11 -2.40
N SER A 360 -0.75 -10.66 -1.97
CA SER A 360 -1.42 -10.30 -0.71
C SER A 360 -1.44 -11.45 0.31
N GLU A 361 -1.56 -11.10 1.60
CA GLU A 361 -2.01 -12.07 2.61
C GLU A 361 -3.47 -12.48 2.33
N THR A 362 -3.85 -13.67 2.83
CA THR A 362 -5.22 -14.17 2.69
C THR A 362 -6.04 -14.04 3.98
N TYR A 363 -7.29 -13.64 3.76
CA TYR A 363 -8.28 -13.44 4.79
C TYR A 363 -9.53 -14.24 4.43
N PHE A 364 -10.03 -15.05 5.36
CA PHE A 364 -11.26 -15.79 5.14
C PHE A 364 -12.46 -14.84 5.31
N GLY A 365 -13.19 -14.60 4.22
CA GLY A 365 -14.30 -13.66 4.14
C GLY A 365 -15.02 -13.80 2.80
N CYS A 366 -16.23 -13.24 2.69
CA CYS A 366 -17.04 -13.42 1.47
C CYS A 366 -17.20 -14.91 1.05
N CYS A 367 -17.24 -15.80 2.04
CA CYS A 367 -17.35 -17.26 1.91
C CYS A 367 -16.13 -17.98 1.29
N ARG A 368 -14.94 -17.36 1.28
CA ARG A 368 -13.71 -17.93 0.69
C ARG A 368 -12.43 -17.27 1.24
N GLU A 369 -11.26 -17.78 0.86
CA GLU A 369 -10.02 -17.01 1.00
C GLU A 369 -10.03 -15.85 0.00
N ALA A 370 -9.74 -14.64 0.48
CA ALA A 370 -9.74 -13.40 -0.30
C ALA A 370 -8.45 -12.61 -0.06
N GLY A 371 -8.08 -11.77 -1.02
CA GLY A 371 -7.08 -10.74 -0.78
C GLY A 371 -7.66 -9.67 0.15
N GLY A 372 -6.82 -9.05 0.96
CA GLY A 372 -7.20 -7.97 1.87
C GLY A 372 -6.34 -6.74 1.65
N LEU A 373 -6.96 -5.56 1.72
CA LEU A 373 -6.28 -4.27 1.56
C LEU A 373 -6.71 -3.32 2.67
N GLU A 374 -5.72 -2.71 3.33
CA GLU A 374 -5.91 -1.78 4.44
C GLU A 374 -5.65 -0.34 3.95
N VAL A 375 -6.69 0.49 3.97
CA VAL A 375 -6.61 1.94 3.71
C VAL A 375 -6.41 2.64 5.06
N PRO A 376 -5.25 3.27 5.32
CA PRO A 376 -4.94 3.78 6.65
C PRO A 376 -5.90 4.89 7.12
N GLU A 377 -6.41 4.77 8.35
CA GLU A 377 -7.11 5.86 9.07
C GLU A 377 -6.18 6.98 9.59
N GLY A 378 -4.88 6.89 9.32
CA GLY A 378 -3.89 7.75 9.98
C GLY A 378 -3.78 7.47 11.47
N ALA A 379 -3.51 8.51 12.27
CA ALA A 379 -3.28 8.40 13.71
C ALA A 379 -4.52 7.94 14.50
N GLU A 380 -5.73 8.19 13.99
CA GLU A 380 -6.98 7.69 14.59
C GLU A 380 -7.00 6.16 14.64
N GLY A 381 -6.28 5.48 13.75
CA GLY A 381 -6.19 4.03 13.72
C GLY A 381 -5.18 3.42 14.70
N ASN A 382 -4.56 4.19 15.59
CA ASN A 382 -3.56 3.66 16.52
C ASN A 382 -4.18 2.66 17.52
N TYR A 383 -5.47 2.75 17.82
CA TYR A 383 -6.12 1.86 18.79
C TYR A 383 -6.13 0.38 18.36
N TYR A 384 -6.06 0.06 17.06
CA TYR A 384 -6.00 -1.33 16.57
C TYR A 384 -4.63 -1.72 15.98
N ARG A 385 -3.63 -0.84 16.09
CA ARG A 385 -2.26 -1.14 15.66
C ARG A 385 -1.41 -1.47 16.88
N PRO A 386 -0.41 -2.36 16.75
CA PRO A 386 0.60 -2.54 17.78
C PRO A 386 1.26 -1.21 18.14
N GLN A 387 1.29 -0.88 19.43
CA GLN A 387 1.95 0.33 19.94
C GLN A 387 3.25 -0.03 20.64
N GLN A 388 4.30 0.76 20.40
CA GLN A 388 5.58 0.55 21.06
C GLN A 388 5.44 0.74 22.57
N GLY A 389 5.92 -0.23 23.35
CA GLY A 389 5.88 -0.19 24.82
C GLY A 389 4.59 -0.69 25.45
N VAL A 390 3.59 -1.09 24.65
CA VAL A 390 2.38 -1.78 25.15
C VAL A 390 2.67 -3.27 25.31
N ALA A 391 2.28 -3.85 26.44
CA ALA A 391 2.41 -5.29 26.66
C ALA A 391 1.37 -6.05 25.84
N HIS A 392 1.78 -7.15 25.20
CA HIS A 392 0.94 -7.88 24.25
C HIS A 392 0.38 -9.19 24.81
N GLY A 393 -0.93 -9.36 24.67
CA GLY A 393 -1.62 -10.62 24.89
C GLY A 393 -1.29 -11.66 23.82
N GLN A 394 -1.86 -12.85 23.97
CA GLN A 394 -1.64 -13.97 23.06
C GLN A 394 -2.96 -14.46 22.48
N VAL A 395 -3.03 -14.62 21.16
CA VAL A 395 -4.11 -15.34 20.47
C VAL A 395 -3.67 -16.79 20.24
N ARG A 396 -4.39 -17.74 20.83
CA ARG A 396 -4.09 -19.17 20.80
C ARG A 396 -5.11 -19.90 19.94
N SER A 397 -4.65 -20.77 19.05
CA SER A 397 -5.53 -21.71 18.36
C SER A 397 -5.73 -22.95 19.21
N VAL A 398 -6.98 -23.26 19.54
CA VAL A 398 -7.36 -24.37 20.43
C VAL A 398 -8.31 -25.31 19.70
N SER A 399 -7.88 -26.56 19.53
CA SER A 399 -8.74 -27.63 19.02
C SER A 399 -9.42 -28.36 20.17
N TYR A 400 -10.73 -28.60 20.05
CA TYR A 400 -11.53 -29.31 21.04
C TYR A 400 -12.56 -30.20 20.36
N TYR A 401 -13.00 -31.26 21.04
CA TYR A 401 -14.07 -32.12 20.53
C TYR A 401 -15.43 -31.59 21.01
N ALA A 402 -16.29 -31.19 20.07
CA ALA A 402 -17.65 -30.75 20.37
C ALA A 402 -18.58 -31.97 20.36
N ALA A 403 -18.98 -32.44 21.54
CA ALA A 403 -19.77 -33.65 21.69
C ALA A 403 -21.17 -33.47 21.09
N SER A 404 -21.75 -32.27 21.15
CA SER A 404 -23.06 -31.97 20.54
C SER A 404 -23.06 -32.15 19.02
N GLN A 405 -21.91 -31.97 18.36
CA GLN A 405 -21.75 -32.08 16.91
C GLN A 405 -20.94 -33.31 16.48
N LYS A 406 -20.40 -34.08 17.43
CA LYS A 406 -19.56 -35.27 17.21
C LYS A 406 -18.38 -35.01 16.27
N GLN A 407 -17.72 -33.87 16.42
CA GLN A 407 -16.57 -33.47 15.58
C GLN A 407 -15.57 -32.62 16.36
N PHE A 408 -14.31 -32.61 15.90
CA PHE A 408 -13.34 -31.64 16.36
C PHE A 408 -13.64 -30.27 15.75
N ARG A 409 -13.52 -29.24 16.57
CA ARG A 409 -13.69 -27.83 16.23
C ARG A 409 -12.46 -27.04 16.66
N ARG A 410 -12.38 -25.78 16.23
CA ARG A 410 -11.25 -24.90 16.50
C ARG A 410 -11.76 -23.53 16.93
N ALA A 411 -11.26 -23.06 18.07
CA ALA A 411 -11.46 -21.70 18.55
C ALA A 411 -10.13 -20.93 18.55
N MET A 412 -10.21 -19.61 18.36
CA MET A 412 -9.13 -18.68 18.67
C MET A 412 -9.41 -18.04 20.03
N VAL A 413 -8.43 -18.05 20.93
CA VAL A 413 -8.58 -17.55 22.31
C VAL A 413 -7.51 -16.51 22.61
N TYR A 414 -7.91 -15.27 22.80
CA TYR A 414 -7.07 -14.20 23.33
C TYR A 414 -6.95 -14.32 24.85
N THR A 415 -5.73 -14.19 25.36
CA THR A 415 -5.42 -14.05 26.78
C THR A 415 -4.66 -12.74 27.01
N PRO A 416 -4.97 -11.96 28.06
CA PRO A 416 -4.32 -10.67 28.28
C PRO A 416 -2.84 -10.84 28.60
N ALA A 417 -2.03 -9.82 28.34
CA ALA A 417 -0.57 -9.88 28.47
C ALA A 417 -0.07 -10.43 29.82
N GLU A 418 -0.78 -10.09 30.92
CA GLU A 418 -0.44 -10.55 32.26
C GLU A 418 -0.79 -12.02 32.56
N TYR A 419 -1.51 -12.72 31.67
CA TYR A 419 -2.10 -14.03 31.93
C TYR A 419 -1.07 -15.07 32.39
N GLU A 420 0.07 -15.18 31.71
CA GLU A 420 1.11 -16.16 32.07
C GLU A 420 1.94 -15.77 33.30
N THR A 421 2.00 -14.49 33.62
CA THR A 421 2.73 -13.99 34.80
C THR A 421 1.87 -13.96 36.06
N ASN A 422 0.55 -13.78 35.93
CA ASN A 422 -0.39 -13.80 37.03
C ASN A 422 -1.08 -15.16 37.12
N THR A 423 -0.40 -16.12 37.73
CA THR A 423 -0.76 -17.54 37.73
C THR A 423 -2.00 -17.87 38.57
N THR A 424 -2.42 -16.97 39.46
CA THR A 424 -3.58 -17.18 40.36
C THR A 424 -4.81 -16.37 39.96
N LYS A 425 -4.65 -15.30 39.16
CA LYS A 425 -5.78 -14.48 38.73
C LYS A 425 -6.67 -15.25 37.75
N ARG A 426 -7.98 -15.07 37.93
CA ARG A 426 -9.02 -15.50 36.99
C ARG A 426 -9.53 -14.30 36.22
N TYR A 427 -10.06 -14.55 35.03
CA TYR A 427 -10.44 -13.52 34.08
C TYR A 427 -11.90 -13.70 33.65
N PRO A 428 -12.65 -12.61 33.45
CA PRO A 428 -13.93 -12.69 32.78
C PRO A 428 -13.74 -13.07 31.30
N VAL A 429 -14.82 -13.54 30.66
CA VAL A 429 -14.78 -14.07 29.29
C VAL A 429 -15.79 -13.37 28.40
N LEU A 430 -15.31 -12.84 27.28
CA LEU A 430 -16.12 -12.37 26.17
C LEU A 430 -16.11 -13.40 25.04
N TYR A 431 -17.28 -13.87 24.63
CA TYR A 431 -17.46 -14.68 23.41
C TYR A 431 -17.76 -13.76 22.23
N LEU A 432 -16.93 -13.76 21.19
CA LEU A 432 -16.95 -12.76 20.13
C LEU A 432 -17.10 -13.40 18.74
N GLN A 433 -18.29 -13.26 18.12
CA GLN A 433 -18.66 -13.93 16.88
C GLN A 433 -18.52 -13.09 15.61
N HIS A 434 -18.07 -13.77 14.55
CA HIS A 434 -17.92 -13.23 13.20
C HIS A 434 -19.25 -13.23 12.41
N GLY A 435 -19.24 -12.68 11.18
CA GLY A 435 -20.39 -12.60 10.29
C GLY A 435 -20.53 -13.77 9.33
N MET A 436 -21.55 -13.70 8.46
CA MET A 436 -21.73 -14.66 7.37
C MET A 436 -20.54 -14.64 6.41
N GLY A 437 -20.08 -15.81 5.98
CA GLY A 437 -18.98 -15.95 5.03
C GLY A 437 -17.60 -15.79 5.64
N GLU A 438 -17.51 -15.71 6.97
CA GLU A 438 -16.27 -15.54 7.73
C GLU A 438 -16.06 -16.74 8.66
N ASP A 439 -14.99 -16.70 9.46
CA ASP A 439 -14.68 -17.77 10.41
C ASP A 439 -14.01 -17.32 11.71
N GLU A 440 -13.59 -18.30 12.53
CA GLU A 440 -12.98 -18.09 13.84
C GLU A 440 -11.71 -17.22 13.81
N THR A 441 -11.11 -17.00 12.64
CA THR A 441 -9.90 -16.18 12.48
C THR A 441 -10.21 -14.69 12.30
N GLY A 442 -11.42 -14.34 11.87
CA GLY A 442 -11.76 -13.00 11.38
C GLY A 442 -11.42 -11.88 12.36
N TRP A 443 -11.88 -12.00 13.61
CA TRP A 443 -11.64 -11.01 14.65
C TRP A 443 -10.15 -10.82 14.99
N SER A 444 -9.36 -11.88 14.95
CA SER A 444 -7.91 -11.83 15.24
C SER A 444 -7.04 -11.39 14.05
N LYS A 445 -7.53 -11.57 12.82
CA LYS A 445 -6.84 -11.16 11.60
C LYS A 445 -7.34 -9.78 11.17
N GLN A 446 -8.35 -9.72 10.31
CA GLN A 446 -8.89 -8.46 9.78
C GLN A 446 -9.64 -7.63 10.83
N GLY A 447 -10.05 -8.21 11.96
CA GLY A 447 -10.63 -7.48 13.09
C GLY A 447 -9.63 -6.86 14.06
N MET A 448 -8.34 -7.23 14.00
CA MET A 448 -7.26 -6.67 14.85
C MET A 448 -7.57 -6.63 16.36
N MET A 449 -8.45 -7.52 16.84
CA MET A 449 -9.04 -7.46 18.17
C MET A 449 -8.01 -7.49 19.30
N GLN A 450 -6.91 -8.24 19.11
CA GLN A 450 -5.85 -8.38 20.10
C GLN A 450 -5.15 -7.05 20.36
N HIS A 451 -4.94 -6.25 19.33
CA HIS A 451 -4.30 -4.95 19.47
C HIS A 451 -5.25 -3.93 20.11
N ILE A 452 -6.55 -4.02 19.79
CA ILE A 452 -7.58 -3.21 20.46
C ILE A 452 -7.61 -3.54 21.96
N MET A 453 -7.62 -4.83 22.32
CA MET A 453 -7.58 -5.27 23.71
C MET A 453 -6.30 -4.84 24.43
N ASP A 454 -5.13 -5.08 23.84
CA ASP A 454 -3.82 -4.71 24.39
C ASP A 454 -3.77 -3.22 24.73
N ASN A 455 -4.14 -2.37 23.77
CA ASN A 455 -4.09 -0.93 23.91
C ASN A 455 -5.10 -0.43 24.96
N LEU A 456 -6.34 -0.92 24.94
CA LEU A 456 -7.35 -0.52 25.92
C LEU A 456 -7.01 -0.98 27.35
N ILE A 457 -6.40 -2.16 27.51
CA ILE A 457 -5.93 -2.65 28.81
C ILE A 457 -4.75 -1.80 29.30
N ALA A 458 -3.78 -1.49 28.44
CA ALA A 458 -2.62 -0.67 28.79
C ALA A 458 -3.02 0.77 29.16
N GLU A 459 -4.08 1.30 28.55
CA GLU A 459 -4.68 2.60 28.89
C GLU A 459 -5.55 2.56 30.16
N GLY A 460 -5.75 1.38 30.77
CA GLY A 460 -6.62 1.19 31.93
C GLY A 460 -8.11 1.38 31.62
N LYS A 461 -8.51 1.33 30.35
CA LYS A 461 -9.90 1.53 29.89
C LYS A 461 -10.70 0.23 29.89
N ALA A 462 -10.06 -0.90 29.62
CA ALA A 462 -10.69 -2.21 29.62
C ALA A 462 -10.16 -3.09 30.76
N GLU A 463 -11.05 -3.85 31.38
CA GLU A 463 -10.66 -4.93 32.29
C GLU A 463 -9.87 -6.00 31.52
N PRO A 464 -8.73 -6.50 32.04
CA PRO A 464 -8.09 -7.69 31.48
C PRO A 464 -9.09 -8.85 31.42
N MET A 465 -9.33 -9.38 30.22
CA MET A 465 -10.32 -10.42 29.98
C MET A 465 -9.84 -11.41 28.91
N ILE A 466 -10.40 -12.62 28.95
CA ILE A 466 -10.24 -13.61 27.88
C ILE A 466 -11.27 -13.31 26.80
N VAL A 467 -10.88 -13.41 25.53
CA VAL A 467 -11.81 -13.29 24.40
C VAL A 467 -11.76 -14.55 23.55
N VAL A 468 -12.91 -15.18 23.33
CA VAL A 468 -13.06 -16.46 22.61
C VAL A 468 -13.78 -16.22 21.29
N MET A 469 -13.16 -16.63 20.19
CA MET A 469 -13.67 -16.50 18.83
C MET A 469 -13.79 -17.90 18.22
N GLU A 470 -14.99 -18.33 17.81
CA GLU A 470 -15.22 -19.66 17.26
C GLU A 470 -16.07 -19.57 15.98
N SER A 471 -16.10 -20.62 15.17
CA SER A 471 -16.90 -20.60 13.95
C SER A 471 -18.40 -20.64 14.26
N GLY A 472 -19.14 -19.62 13.82
CA GLY A 472 -20.60 -19.60 13.92
C GLY A 472 -21.32 -20.58 12.97
N ASP A 473 -20.61 -21.52 12.34
CA ASP A 473 -21.13 -22.44 11.30
C ASP A 473 -21.80 -21.71 10.11
N VAL A 474 -21.32 -20.49 9.81
CA VAL A 474 -21.86 -19.59 8.79
C VAL A 474 -20.85 -19.26 7.68
N LYS A 475 -19.85 -20.14 7.46
CA LYS A 475 -18.81 -19.95 6.42
C LYS A 475 -19.36 -19.97 5.00
N LYS A 476 -20.46 -20.71 4.76
CA LYS A 476 -21.09 -20.87 3.43
C LYS A 476 -22.18 -19.81 3.22
N PRO A 477 -22.47 -19.36 1.99
CA PRO A 477 -23.56 -18.42 1.77
C PRO A 477 -24.91 -19.02 2.23
N PHE A 478 -25.78 -18.17 2.78
CA PHE A 478 -27.16 -18.55 3.02
C PHE A 478 -27.89 -18.73 1.69
N VAL A 479 -28.46 -19.92 1.47
CA VAL A 479 -29.30 -20.23 0.30
C VAL A 479 -30.54 -20.93 0.80
N ALA A 480 -31.69 -20.26 0.74
CA ALA A 480 -32.97 -20.87 1.06
C ALA A 480 -33.31 -21.96 0.04
N ARG A 481 -33.79 -23.12 0.50
CA ARG A 481 -34.22 -24.19 -0.41
C ARG A 481 -35.45 -23.75 -1.23
N PRO A 482 -35.49 -24.04 -2.54
CA PRO A 482 -36.65 -23.70 -3.38
C PRO A 482 -37.97 -24.23 -2.78
N GLY A 483 -38.99 -23.36 -2.72
CA GLY A 483 -40.31 -23.71 -2.20
C GLY A 483 -40.43 -23.80 -0.68
N LYS A 484 -39.38 -23.47 0.09
CA LYS A 484 -39.42 -23.38 1.55
C LYS A 484 -39.64 -21.94 2.02
N ASN A 485 -40.19 -21.79 3.23
CA ASN A 485 -40.30 -20.48 3.86
C ASN A 485 -38.90 -19.96 4.18
N VAL A 486 -38.56 -18.78 3.66
CA VAL A 486 -37.22 -18.21 3.78
C VAL A 486 -36.84 -17.94 5.24
N ASP A 487 -37.79 -17.52 6.07
CA ASP A 487 -37.54 -17.20 7.49
C ASP A 487 -37.32 -18.45 8.33
N GLU A 488 -38.05 -19.54 8.02
CA GLU A 488 -37.81 -20.85 8.64
C GLU A 488 -36.42 -21.38 8.26
N GLU A 489 -36.04 -21.34 6.99
CA GLU A 489 -34.70 -21.75 6.54
C GLU A 489 -33.61 -20.89 7.18
N ARG A 490 -33.88 -19.59 7.33
CA ARG A 490 -33.00 -18.63 7.98
C ARG A 490 -32.73 -19.00 9.43
N SER A 491 -33.75 -19.45 10.16
CA SER A 491 -33.62 -19.84 11.57
C SER A 491 -32.70 -21.05 11.78
N HIS A 492 -32.58 -21.94 10.79
CA HIS A 492 -31.72 -23.12 10.83
C HIS A 492 -30.25 -22.82 10.46
N TYR A 493 -29.99 -21.69 9.79
CA TYR A 493 -28.67 -21.35 9.29
C TYR A 493 -27.72 -20.91 10.43
N GLY A 494 -26.69 -21.73 10.68
CA GLY A 494 -25.77 -21.56 11.80
C GLY A 494 -26.34 -21.96 13.16
N ALA A 495 -27.52 -22.61 13.22
CA ALA A 495 -28.21 -22.92 14.48
C ALA A 495 -27.52 -24.00 15.32
N SER A 496 -26.67 -24.84 14.70
CA SER A 496 -25.81 -25.82 15.41
C SER A 496 -24.91 -25.14 16.43
N PHE A 497 -24.51 -23.90 16.18
CA PHE A 497 -23.64 -23.13 17.05
C PHE A 497 -24.24 -22.91 18.45
N TYR A 498 -25.56 -22.77 18.59
CA TYR A 498 -26.20 -22.52 19.88
C TYR A 498 -25.98 -23.67 20.87
N ASP A 499 -26.02 -24.90 20.39
CA ASP A 499 -25.70 -26.07 21.20
C ASP A 499 -24.18 -26.16 21.47
N VAL A 500 -23.35 -25.88 20.45
CA VAL A 500 -21.89 -25.88 20.60
C VAL A 500 -21.45 -24.91 21.69
N ILE A 501 -21.92 -23.67 21.68
CA ILE A 501 -21.45 -22.66 22.63
C ILE A 501 -21.84 -23.03 24.07
N ILE A 502 -23.08 -23.47 24.28
CA ILE A 502 -23.64 -23.74 25.62
C ILE A 502 -23.14 -25.07 26.20
N LYS A 503 -23.04 -26.12 25.37
CA LYS A 503 -22.77 -27.49 25.82
C LYS A 503 -21.30 -27.88 25.71
N ASP A 504 -20.54 -27.29 24.78
CA ASP A 504 -19.16 -27.70 24.50
C ASP A 504 -18.14 -26.57 24.72
N LEU A 505 -18.33 -25.39 24.11
CA LEU A 505 -17.33 -24.31 24.09
C LEU A 505 -17.13 -23.68 25.47
N ILE A 506 -18.20 -23.26 26.14
CA ILE A 506 -18.10 -22.67 27.50
C ILE A 506 -17.44 -23.66 28.48
N PRO A 507 -17.89 -24.93 28.59
CA PRO A 507 -17.22 -25.90 29.45
C PRO A 507 -15.75 -26.15 29.09
N MET A 508 -15.41 -26.17 27.81
CA MET A 508 -14.02 -26.32 27.37
C MET A 508 -13.16 -25.14 27.82
N VAL A 509 -13.65 -23.91 27.62
CA VAL A 509 -12.94 -22.68 27.99
C VAL A 509 -12.75 -22.62 29.51
N ASP A 510 -13.82 -22.86 30.28
CA ASP A 510 -13.78 -22.82 31.75
C ASP A 510 -12.88 -23.91 32.37
N LYS A 511 -12.73 -25.04 31.68
CA LYS A 511 -11.80 -26.12 32.08
C LYS A 511 -10.34 -25.82 31.72
N THR A 512 -10.11 -25.15 30.60
CA THR A 512 -8.76 -25.01 30.00
C THR A 512 -8.08 -23.71 30.43
N PHE A 513 -8.85 -22.65 30.70
CA PHE A 513 -8.36 -21.33 31.04
C PHE A 513 -8.77 -20.93 32.46
N ARG A 514 -8.05 -19.96 33.05
CA ARG A 514 -8.36 -19.39 34.37
C ARG A 514 -9.51 -18.40 34.24
N THR A 515 -10.73 -18.90 34.15
CA THR A 515 -11.94 -18.07 34.02
C THR A 515 -12.68 -17.91 35.34
N TYR A 516 -13.43 -16.81 35.48
CA TYR A 516 -14.61 -16.79 36.33
C TYR A 516 -15.76 -17.48 35.59
N THR A 517 -16.44 -18.43 36.25
CA THR A 517 -17.40 -19.33 35.56
C THR A 517 -18.86 -18.92 35.75
N ASP A 518 -19.13 -17.92 36.58
CA ASP A 518 -20.48 -17.40 36.81
C ASP A 518 -20.94 -16.45 35.68
N ARG A 519 -22.20 -16.04 35.72
CA ARG A 519 -22.79 -15.17 34.69
C ARG A 519 -22.30 -13.73 34.74
N GLU A 520 -21.88 -13.25 35.91
CA GLU A 520 -21.40 -11.88 36.15
C GLU A 520 -20.03 -11.63 35.52
N HIS A 521 -19.42 -12.66 34.93
CA HIS A 521 -18.14 -12.57 34.26
C HIS A 521 -18.18 -13.14 32.84
N ARG A 522 -19.38 -13.24 32.26
CA ARG A 522 -19.59 -13.76 30.91
C ARG A 522 -20.43 -12.84 30.05
N ALA A 523 -19.85 -12.40 28.95
CA ALA A 523 -20.48 -11.57 27.93
C ALA A 523 -20.40 -12.24 26.54
N MET A 524 -21.27 -11.83 25.62
CA MET A 524 -21.18 -12.25 24.22
C MET A 524 -21.41 -11.06 23.30
N ALA A 525 -20.66 -10.96 22.20
CA ALA A 525 -20.93 -10.00 21.15
C ALA A 525 -20.71 -10.61 19.77
N GLY A 526 -21.25 -9.97 18.74
CA GLY A 526 -21.01 -10.43 17.38
C GLY A 526 -21.39 -9.44 16.30
N LEU A 527 -20.74 -9.58 15.15
CA LEU A 527 -20.99 -8.74 13.99
C LEU A 527 -21.97 -9.39 13.01
N SER A 528 -22.81 -8.61 12.32
CA SER A 528 -23.71 -9.11 11.27
C SER A 528 -24.53 -10.34 11.72
N TRP A 529 -24.35 -11.50 11.07
CA TRP A 529 -24.94 -12.76 11.47
C TRP A 529 -24.54 -13.22 12.89
N GLY A 530 -23.30 -12.97 13.30
CA GLY A 530 -22.85 -13.19 14.67
C GLY A 530 -23.62 -12.33 15.68
N GLY A 531 -24.09 -11.15 15.28
CA GLY A 531 -25.00 -10.34 16.10
C GLY A 531 -26.38 -10.98 16.27
N TYR A 532 -26.92 -11.58 15.20
CA TYR A 532 -28.13 -12.40 15.27
C TYR A 532 -27.93 -13.63 16.17
N GLN A 533 -26.79 -14.32 16.04
CA GLN A 533 -26.46 -15.47 16.91
C GLN A 533 -26.29 -15.05 18.38
N THR A 534 -25.75 -13.87 18.64
CA THR A 534 -25.59 -13.32 20.00
C THR A 534 -26.94 -13.16 20.68
N PHE A 535 -27.92 -12.54 20.03
CA PHE A 535 -29.28 -12.42 20.58
C PHE A 535 -29.92 -13.78 20.86
N ASN A 536 -29.85 -14.70 19.90
CA ASN A 536 -30.43 -16.05 20.02
C ASN A 536 -29.71 -16.93 21.04
N THR A 537 -28.48 -16.61 21.39
CA THR A 537 -27.71 -17.33 22.44
C THR A 537 -27.99 -16.73 23.81
N VAL A 538 -27.84 -15.40 23.96
CA VAL A 538 -27.85 -14.74 25.27
C VAL A 538 -29.24 -14.64 25.85
N LEU A 539 -30.25 -14.23 25.06
CA LEU A 539 -31.59 -13.95 25.58
C LEU A 539 -32.29 -15.17 26.18
N PRO A 540 -32.16 -16.39 25.61
CA PRO A 540 -32.69 -17.60 26.25
C PRO A 540 -31.83 -18.10 27.42
N HIS A 541 -30.59 -17.61 27.57
CA HIS A 541 -29.61 -18.08 28.56
C HIS A 541 -29.07 -16.93 29.42
N MET A 542 -29.94 -16.00 29.83
CA MET A 542 -29.55 -14.90 30.72
C MET A 542 -29.06 -15.39 32.09
N ASP A 543 -29.31 -16.65 32.46
CA ASP A 543 -28.71 -17.31 33.61
C ASP A 543 -27.20 -17.55 33.46
N LYS A 544 -26.67 -17.53 32.23
CA LYS A 544 -25.25 -17.77 31.92
C LYS A 544 -24.48 -16.53 31.47
N PHE A 545 -25.18 -15.50 31.00
CA PHE A 545 -24.61 -14.28 30.44
C PHE A 545 -25.24 -13.05 31.08
N SER A 546 -24.44 -12.01 31.28
CA SER A 546 -24.86 -10.74 31.88
C SER A 546 -24.74 -9.54 30.95
N ALA A 547 -24.09 -9.68 29.80
CA ALA A 547 -23.95 -8.59 28.83
C ALA A 547 -23.98 -9.11 27.39
N LEU A 548 -24.52 -8.28 26.48
CA LEU A 548 -24.46 -8.54 25.04
C LEU A 548 -24.13 -7.31 24.19
N GLY A 549 -23.48 -7.53 23.05
CA GLY A 549 -23.22 -6.50 22.03
C GLY A 549 -23.55 -6.97 20.62
N THR A 550 -24.12 -6.11 19.78
CA THR A 550 -24.27 -6.39 18.34
C THR A 550 -23.67 -5.30 17.49
N PHE A 551 -22.87 -5.71 16.49
CA PHE A 551 -22.20 -4.80 15.59
C PHE A 551 -22.77 -5.02 14.19
N SER A 552 -23.61 -4.11 13.73
CA SER A 552 -24.37 -4.22 12.49
C SER A 552 -25.22 -5.50 12.45
N GLY A 553 -25.84 -5.87 13.57
CA GLY A 553 -26.53 -7.15 13.72
C GLY A 553 -27.62 -7.39 12.68
N ALA A 554 -27.69 -8.61 12.13
CA ALA A 554 -28.61 -9.03 11.07
C ALA A 554 -30.08 -9.22 11.55
N LEU A 555 -30.62 -8.25 12.27
CA LEU A 555 -31.95 -8.26 12.90
C LEU A 555 -32.98 -7.58 12.00
N PHE A 556 -33.26 -8.18 10.84
CA PHE A 556 -34.11 -7.58 9.81
C PHE A 556 -35.61 -7.78 10.08
N GLY A 557 -36.39 -6.69 10.08
CA GLY A 557 -37.86 -6.75 10.12
C GLY A 557 -38.46 -7.29 11.41
N VAL A 558 -37.68 -7.27 12.51
CA VAL A 558 -38.07 -7.84 13.79
C VAL A 558 -39.00 -6.88 14.56
N ASP A 559 -40.12 -7.38 15.10
CA ASP A 559 -40.94 -6.63 16.05
C ASP A 559 -40.37 -6.79 17.47
N VAL A 560 -39.81 -5.70 18.02
CA VAL A 560 -39.18 -5.66 19.34
C VAL A 560 -40.12 -6.07 20.49
N LYS A 561 -41.44 -6.02 20.30
CA LYS A 561 -42.41 -6.40 21.35
C LYS A 561 -42.61 -7.90 21.46
N THR A 562 -42.44 -8.63 20.36
CA THR A 562 -42.80 -10.06 20.26
C THR A 562 -41.60 -10.96 19.99
N CYS A 563 -40.49 -10.40 19.51
CA CYS A 563 -39.30 -11.18 19.21
C CYS A 563 -38.67 -11.83 20.45
N PHE A 564 -37.92 -12.91 20.21
CA PHE A 564 -37.25 -13.69 21.26
C PHE A 564 -38.20 -14.07 22.42
N ASN A 565 -39.40 -14.54 22.07
CA ASN A 565 -40.48 -14.90 23.00
C ASN A 565 -40.92 -13.74 23.90
N GLY A 566 -40.91 -12.51 23.38
CA GLY A 566 -41.36 -11.31 24.08
C GLY A 566 -40.46 -10.90 25.24
N VAL A 567 -39.16 -11.23 25.22
CA VAL A 567 -38.23 -10.97 26.33
C VAL A 567 -38.16 -9.49 26.73
N PHE A 568 -38.40 -8.58 25.78
CA PHE A 568 -38.38 -7.14 26.00
C PHE A 568 -39.71 -6.56 26.52
N ALA A 569 -40.77 -7.37 26.63
CA ALA A 569 -42.06 -6.91 27.15
C ALA A 569 -42.00 -6.58 28.66
N ASP A 570 -41.06 -7.18 29.39
CA ASP A 570 -40.77 -6.89 30.80
C ASP A 570 -39.37 -6.27 30.92
N ALA A 571 -39.30 -4.96 30.70
CA ALA A 571 -38.05 -4.22 30.70
C ALA A 571 -37.35 -4.21 32.06
N GLU A 572 -38.10 -4.25 33.16
CA GLU A 572 -37.51 -4.31 34.51
C GLU A 572 -36.80 -5.64 34.72
N LYS A 573 -37.45 -6.76 34.39
CA LYS A 573 -36.82 -8.08 34.46
C LYS A 573 -35.64 -8.20 33.50
N TYR A 574 -35.74 -7.65 32.29
CA TYR A 574 -34.63 -7.63 31.35
C TYR A 574 -33.43 -6.87 31.94
N ASN A 575 -33.62 -5.61 32.33
CA ASN A 575 -32.57 -4.74 32.84
C ASN A 575 -31.97 -5.20 34.17
N LYS A 576 -32.70 -6.04 34.94
CA LYS A 576 -32.17 -6.68 36.14
C LYS A 576 -31.21 -7.83 35.83
N ASN A 577 -31.43 -8.53 34.73
CA ASN A 577 -30.60 -9.67 34.34
C ASN A 577 -29.44 -9.23 33.43
N ILE A 578 -29.68 -8.37 32.43
CA ILE A 578 -28.64 -7.88 31.53
C ILE A 578 -28.12 -6.55 32.04
N HIS A 579 -26.86 -6.54 32.47
CA HIS A 579 -26.16 -5.35 32.99
C HIS A 579 -25.72 -4.41 31.89
N TYR A 580 -25.44 -4.95 30.70
CA TYR A 580 -25.01 -4.14 29.58
C TYR A 580 -25.50 -4.68 28.23
N MET A 581 -26.14 -3.81 27.45
CA MET A 581 -26.55 -4.05 26.08
C MET A 581 -25.97 -2.96 25.19
N PHE A 582 -25.34 -3.35 24.08
CA PHE A 582 -24.76 -2.43 23.10
C PHE A 582 -25.22 -2.76 21.69
N MET A 583 -25.54 -1.72 20.90
CA MET A 583 -25.85 -1.85 19.47
C MET A 583 -25.04 -0.84 18.67
N GLY A 584 -24.18 -1.33 17.78
CA GLY A 584 -23.36 -0.48 16.91
C GLY A 584 -23.65 -0.72 15.43
N CYS A 585 -23.42 0.27 14.55
CA CYS A 585 -23.46 0.10 13.09
C CYS A 585 -22.63 1.16 12.36
N GLY A 586 -22.38 1.00 11.06
CA GLY A 586 -21.83 2.05 10.21
C GLY A 586 -22.90 3.06 9.79
N SER A 587 -22.53 4.33 9.62
CA SER A 587 -23.47 5.39 9.17
C SER A 587 -24.03 5.13 7.77
N GLU A 588 -23.32 4.34 6.96
CA GLU A 588 -23.65 4.12 5.55
C GLU A 588 -24.27 2.72 5.28
N GLU A 589 -24.70 1.98 6.31
CA GLU A 589 -25.23 0.61 6.19
C GLU A 589 -26.75 0.53 6.00
N ASN A 590 -27.49 1.45 6.62
CA ASN A 590 -28.96 1.53 6.59
C ASN A 590 -29.71 0.20 6.90
N PHE A 591 -29.19 -0.62 7.84
CA PHE A 591 -29.79 -1.90 8.24
C PHE A 591 -30.89 -1.78 9.31
N GLY A 592 -31.20 -0.57 9.77
CA GLY A 592 -32.25 -0.32 10.77
C GLY A 592 -31.83 -0.52 12.23
N THR A 593 -30.52 -0.68 12.50
CA THR A 593 -29.97 -0.82 13.86
C THR A 593 -30.37 0.35 14.76
N GLU A 594 -30.22 1.59 14.30
CA GLU A 594 -30.61 2.79 15.05
C GLU A 594 -32.11 2.82 15.38
N LYS A 595 -32.94 2.44 14.41
CA LYS A 595 -34.41 2.35 14.59
C LYS A 595 -34.77 1.30 15.65
N MET A 596 -34.18 0.11 15.58
CA MET A 596 -34.43 -0.94 16.57
C MET A 596 -33.96 -0.50 17.97
N ALA A 597 -32.78 0.11 18.05
CA ALA A 597 -32.25 0.64 19.30
C ALA A 597 -33.17 1.70 19.92
N GLN A 598 -33.71 2.60 19.10
CA GLN A 598 -34.70 3.57 19.56
C GLN A 598 -35.97 2.88 20.09
N GLN A 599 -36.52 1.91 19.36
CA GLN A 599 -37.72 1.18 19.79
C GLN A 599 -37.51 0.41 21.09
N LEU A 600 -36.33 -0.18 21.31
CA LEU A 600 -35.97 -0.82 22.59
C LEU A 600 -35.89 0.19 23.73
N LYS A 601 -35.29 1.37 23.50
CA LYS A 601 -35.27 2.46 24.49
C LYS A 601 -36.67 2.94 24.85
N GLU A 602 -37.56 3.03 23.87
CA GLU A 602 -38.98 3.38 24.08
C GLU A 602 -39.73 2.33 24.92
N LEU A 603 -39.31 1.06 24.88
CA LEU A 603 -39.80 0.00 25.77
C LEU A 603 -39.17 0.04 27.18
N GLY A 604 -38.24 0.95 27.44
CA GLY A 604 -37.53 1.06 28.72
C GLY A 604 -36.31 0.14 28.85
N ILE A 605 -35.87 -0.49 27.77
CA ILE A 605 -34.63 -1.28 27.75
C ILE A 605 -33.43 -0.36 27.81
N LYS A 606 -32.49 -0.64 28.71
CA LYS A 606 -31.23 0.10 28.83
C LYS A 606 -30.23 -0.44 27.81
N LEU A 607 -29.77 0.42 26.90
CA LEU A 607 -28.72 0.09 25.95
C LEU A 607 -27.92 1.31 25.47
N ASP A 608 -26.67 1.07 25.12
CA ASP A 608 -25.80 2.02 24.45
C ASP A 608 -25.84 1.81 22.93
N VAL A 609 -25.66 2.92 22.20
CA VAL A 609 -25.69 2.93 20.74
C VAL A 609 -24.46 3.66 20.21
N TYR A 610 -23.82 3.08 19.20
CA TYR A 610 -22.69 3.69 18.51
C TYR A 610 -22.85 3.65 16.99
N VAL A 611 -22.60 4.78 16.32
CA VAL A 611 -22.61 4.86 14.86
C VAL A 611 -21.21 5.20 14.40
N SER A 612 -20.57 4.29 13.67
CA SER A 612 -19.25 4.50 13.08
C SER A 612 -19.38 5.43 11.86
N PRO A 613 -18.77 6.63 11.90
CA PRO A 613 -18.96 7.61 10.85
C PRO A 613 -18.20 7.23 9.57
N GLY A 614 -18.90 7.35 8.44
CA GLY A 614 -18.35 7.19 7.09
C GLY A 614 -17.98 5.76 6.72
N THR A 615 -18.48 4.75 7.45
CA THR A 615 -18.19 3.34 7.19
C THR A 615 -19.46 2.56 6.84
N HIS A 616 -19.26 1.51 6.02
CA HIS A 616 -20.31 0.58 5.60
C HIS A 616 -20.23 -0.73 6.41
N HIS A 617 -20.83 -1.80 5.88
CA HIS A 617 -20.88 -3.13 6.48
C HIS A 617 -19.54 -3.87 6.30
N GLU A 618 -18.47 -3.26 6.83
CA GLU A 618 -17.08 -3.64 6.67
C GLU A 618 -16.34 -3.60 8.01
N TRP A 619 -15.16 -4.22 8.04
CA TRP A 619 -14.41 -4.48 9.27
C TRP A 619 -14.09 -3.25 10.12
N LEU A 620 -13.94 -2.08 9.50
CA LEU A 620 -13.67 -0.87 10.29
C LEU A 620 -14.84 -0.49 11.20
N THR A 621 -16.09 -0.65 10.73
CA THR A 621 -17.26 -0.46 11.61
C THR A 621 -17.13 -1.35 12.83
N TRP A 622 -16.80 -2.64 12.64
CA TRP A 622 -16.78 -3.62 13.71
C TRP A 622 -15.59 -3.43 14.66
N ARG A 623 -14.42 -3.01 14.15
CA ARG A 623 -13.26 -2.58 14.96
C ARG A 623 -13.65 -1.42 15.89
N ARG A 624 -14.32 -0.39 15.36
CA ARG A 624 -14.76 0.77 16.14
C ARG A 624 -15.84 0.40 17.15
N CYS A 625 -16.84 -0.40 16.76
CA CYS A 625 -17.84 -0.92 17.69
C CYS A 625 -17.22 -1.73 18.83
N PHE A 626 -16.25 -2.61 18.55
CA PHE A 626 -15.54 -3.37 19.56
C PHE A 626 -14.77 -2.47 20.53
N LYS A 627 -14.08 -1.46 20.01
CA LYS A 627 -13.35 -0.45 20.81
C LYS A 627 -14.28 0.33 21.76
N GLU A 628 -15.50 0.67 21.33
CA GLU A 628 -16.48 1.37 22.16
C GLU A 628 -17.19 0.43 23.16
N PHE A 629 -17.38 -0.84 22.80
CA PHE A 629 -18.11 -1.81 23.62
C PHE A 629 -17.31 -2.31 24.84
N VAL A 630 -16.05 -2.73 24.61
CA VAL A 630 -15.24 -3.43 25.61
C VAL A 630 -15.00 -2.63 26.91
N PRO A 631 -14.79 -1.30 26.89
CA PRO A 631 -14.55 -0.52 28.12
C PRO A 631 -15.66 -0.56 29.16
N HIS A 632 -16.86 -1.02 28.81
CA HIS A 632 -18.03 -1.08 29.71
C HIS A 632 -18.24 -2.46 30.34
N LEU A 633 -17.53 -3.49 29.88
CA LEU A 633 -17.72 -4.85 30.37
C LEU A 633 -17.11 -5.05 31.77
N PHE A 634 -17.83 -5.82 32.59
CA PHE A 634 -17.40 -6.33 33.91
C PHE A 634 -17.12 -5.24 34.96
N LYS A 635 -17.87 -4.13 34.91
CA LYS A 635 -17.75 -2.95 35.80
C LYS A 635 -19.03 -2.62 36.60
N TRP A 636 -19.91 -3.59 36.83
CA TRP A 636 -21.23 -3.39 37.45
C TRP A 636 -21.27 -3.68 38.95
#